data_AF-A0A498L6X2-F1
#
_entry.id   AF-A0A498L6X2-F1
#
_cell.length_a   1.000
_cell.length_b   1.000
_cell.length_c   1.000
_cell.angle_alpha   90.00
_cell.angle_beta   90.00
_cell.angle_gamma   90.00
#
_symmetry.space_group_name_H-M   'P 1'
#
loop_
_entity.id
_entity.type
_entity.pdbx_description
1 polymer ?
#
loop_
_entity_poly.entity_id
_entity_poly.type
_entity_poly.pdbx_seq_one_letter_code
_entity_poly.pdbx_strand_id
1 'polypeptide(L)'
;MGKKVKKEAEPFSKDVFDPLPIESKTAATAVLMLSSPEEEVLAKACESIHKFAEKGDENKASLMCLGAIEPLSRLISHEDKTVRRNAVMALGVMASNKNIVVHEFATLCLTSLSVDFSYKVQIFEHKGLEPLIQLLSSPDPDVKKNSVECIFNLVQDFQNRAALQGLNGLPPLLELLRSEFPVIQQLALRTIENITTDSETRVAFGNVQGFDRILEILGTKEFSDLHEGALRVILNCLEDSKSMQLIQTMGGLEQLLQFVGMSTLPEAQANAVKAIAKMAQSNAIKPIVQLLNSEESELRMAAAEALSSLTNSNNLNAYAIHDAEGDMLLVRQLRDSCTGAAVYAASVLTNMASQEDLRRSILAHEAMPSLVELLHSTDNNILISATQAVASLACDAEARLEGKGQKEDEKKKDEDEYKPQPEMVVDEAWSLPYDAAFHNLVKEAVESILPLQDVVKMYTALAKLVCDAMGGQVEPDKLHNYLWELHISELKFEAGSNIVLIGKIKKGTYFHRALLYKSLTRYDKSTDWQSKLTPEQYVVTREKGTEVPFSGIYLNHNEVGMYHCVCCDSPLFSSEAKYDSGTGWPSFYEAHGTWEKDESHANIVRRPDNSLGSTGTEVICKHCDAHLGHVFDDGPDPTGQRFCINSVALNFKPREK
;
A
#
# COMPACT_ATOMS: atom_id res chain seq x y z
N MET A 1 -52.65 8.98 -66.14
CA MET A 1 -51.64 9.78 -65.42
C MET A 1 -52.24 10.10 -64.06
N GLY A 2 -51.84 9.55 -62.91
CA GLY A 2 -50.53 9.16 -62.43
C GLY A 2 -50.18 10.04 -61.25
N LYS A 3 -50.41 9.58 -60.01
CA LYS A 3 -49.66 9.94 -58.80
C LYS A 3 -50.04 9.01 -57.65
N LYS A 4 -49.07 8.17 -57.26
CA LYS A 4 -49.08 7.30 -56.08
C LYS A 4 -48.90 8.17 -54.83
N VAL A 5 -49.69 7.92 -53.78
CA VAL A 5 -49.38 8.34 -52.41
C VAL A 5 -49.29 7.07 -51.56
N LYS A 6 -48.17 6.93 -50.84
CA LYS A 6 -47.84 5.80 -49.97
C LYS A 6 -48.81 5.73 -48.78
N LYS A 7 -49.21 4.51 -48.44
CA LYS A 7 -49.96 4.14 -47.23
C LYS A 7 -48.93 3.99 -46.09
N GLU A 8 -49.01 4.82 -45.07
CA GLU A 8 -48.32 4.56 -43.80
C GLU A 8 -49.19 3.62 -42.96
N ALA A 9 -48.57 2.57 -42.43
CA ALA A 9 -49.18 1.56 -41.58
C ALA A 9 -49.03 2.00 -40.11
N GLU A 10 -50.11 1.87 -39.34
CA GLU A 10 -50.12 2.05 -37.89
C GLU A 10 -49.15 1.05 -37.22
N PRO A 11 -48.36 1.46 -36.22
CA PRO A 11 -47.53 0.54 -35.47
C PRO A 11 -48.37 -0.25 -34.44
N PHE A 12 -48.16 -1.56 -34.45
CA PHE A 12 -48.68 -2.55 -33.51
C PHE A 12 -48.42 -2.17 -32.04
N SER A 13 -49.42 -2.40 -31.19
CA SER A 13 -49.30 -2.29 -29.73
C SER A 13 -48.25 -3.27 -29.20
N LYS A 14 -47.24 -2.75 -28.51
CA LYS A 14 -46.38 -3.56 -27.63
C LYS A 14 -47.15 -3.79 -26.34
N ASP A 15 -47.70 -4.99 -26.19
CA ASP A 15 -48.13 -5.50 -24.88
C ASP A 15 -46.89 -5.68 -24.01
N VAL A 16 -46.56 -4.66 -23.21
CA VAL A 16 -45.60 -4.76 -22.12
C VAL A 16 -46.40 -5.24 -20.92
N PHE A 17 -46.16 -6.47 -20.46
CA PHE A 17 -46.72 -6.94 -19.20
C PHE A 17 -46.10 -6.15 -18.06
N ASP A 18 -46.94 -5.59 -17.19
CA ASP A 18 -46.49 -4.96 -15.96
C ASP A 18 -45.76 -5.98 -15.05
N PRO A 19 -44.66 -5.60 -14.38
CA PRO A 19 -43.95 -6.47 -13.47
C PRO A 19 -44.89 -6.91 -12.34
N LEU A 20 -45.12 -8.22 -12.22
CA LEU A 20 -45.94 -8.79 -11.16
C LEU A 20 -45.21 -8.66 -9.82
N PRO A 21 -45.79 -7.96 -8.82
CA PRO A 21 -45.20 -7.92 -7.48
C PRO A 21 -45.28 -9.32 -6.86
N ILE A 22 -44.12 -9.96 -6.69
CA ILE A 22 -44.02 -11.25 -5.99
C ILE A 22 -44.20 -10.96 -4.48
N GLU A 23 -45.44 -11.07 -4.00
CA GLU A 23 -45.76 -11.05 -2.57
C GLU A 23 -46.00 -12.48 -2.06
N SER A 24 -45.05 -13.01 -1.28
CA SER A 24 -45.23 -14.29 -0.58
C SER A 24 -45.95 -14.08 0.75
N LYS A 25 -47.11 -14.74 0.94
CA LYS A 25 -47.90 -14.66 2.18
C LYS A 25 -47.49 -15.67 3.25
N THR A 26 -46.65 -16.65 2.94
CA THR A 26 -46.24 -17.69 3.89
C THR A 26 -44.73 -17.90 3.89
N ALA A 27 -44.15 -18.11 5.08
CA ALA A 27 -42.72 -18.34 5.24
C ALA A 27 -42.25 -19.58 4.45
N ALA A 28 -43.05 -20.63 4.38
CA ALA A 28 -42.73 -21.85 3.63
C ALA A 28 -42.59 -21.60 2.12
N THR A 29 -43.47 -20.76 1.55
CA THR A 29 -43.37 -20.37 0.12
C THR A 29 -42.10 -19.56 -0.13
N ALA A 30 -41.74 -18.63 0.77
CA ALA A 30 -40.51 -17.86 0.63
C ALA A 30 -39.27 -18.77 0.70
N VAL A 31 -39.25 -19.76 1.58
CA VAL A 31 -38.16 -20.76 1.66
C VAL A 31 -38.07 -21.60 0.39
N LEU A 32 -39.20 -22.02 -0.17
CA LEU A 32 -39.22 -22.79 -1.42
C LEU A 32 -38.71 -21.97 -2.62
N MET A 33 -38.98 -20.66 -2.65
CA MET A 33 -38.50 -19.74 -3.68
C MET A 33 -36.97 -19.55 -3.67
N LEU A 34 -36.26 -19.92 -2.60
CA LEU A 34 -34.79 -19.89 -2.55
C LEU A 34 -34.11 -20.91 -3.48
N SER A 35 -34.87 -21.82 -4.07
CA SER A 35 -34.38 -22.76 -5.09
C SER A 35 -34.69 -22.32 -6.53
N SER A 36 -35.19 -21.09 -6.71
CA SER A 36 -35.49 -20.53 -8.03
C SER A 36 -34.23 -20.31 -8.85
N PRO A 37 -34.24 -20.54 -10.17
CA PRO A 37 -33.14 -20.14 -11.06
C PRO A 37 -33.13 -18.63 -11.37
N GLU A 38 -34.23 -17.93 -11.10
CA GLU A 38 -34.39 -16.50 -11.42
C GLU A 38 -33.89 -15.59 -10.28
N GLU A 39 -32.97 -14.68 -10.57
CA GLU A 39 -32.29 -13.83 -9.58
C GLU A 39 -33.25 -12.87 -8.85
N GLU A 40 -34.21 -12.27 -9.55
CA GLU A 40 -35.23 -11.40 -8.93
C GLU A 40 -36.07 -12.14 -7.89
N VAL A 41 -36.38 -13.42 -8.17
CA VAL A 41 -37.15 -14.28 -7.26
C VAL A 41 -36.31 -14.61 -6.04
N LEU A 42 -35.03 -14.96 -6.23
CA LEU A 42 -34.11 -15.21 -5.12
C LEU A 42 -33.94 -13.96 -4.23
N ALA A 43 -33.73 -12.79 -4.83
CA ALA A 43 -33.56 -11.54 -4.10
C ALA A 43 -34.81 -11.21 -3.26
N LYS A 44 -36.01 -11.39 -3.83
CA LYS A 44 -37.28 -11.14 -3.13
C LYS A 44 -37.59 -12.19 -2.06
N ALA A 45 -37.23 -13.45 -2.31
CA ALA A 45 -37.37 -14.52 -1.34
C ALA A 45 -36.50 -14.26 -0.10
N CYS A 46 -35.22 -13.93 -0.30
CA CYS A 46 -34.30 -13.56 0.76
C CYS A 46 -34.79 -12.33 1.55
N GLU A 47 -35.25 -11.27 0.86
CA GLU A 47 -35.79 -10.06 1.51
C GLU A 47 -37.03 -10.36 2.36
N SER A 48 -37.92 -11.23 1.86
CA SER A 48 -39.15 -11.62 2.55
C SER A 48 -38.84 -12.44 3.80
N ILE A 49 -37.87 -13.35 3.73
CA ILE A 49 -37.40 -14.14 4.87
C ILE A 49 -36.77 -13.25 5.92
N HIS A 50 -35.91 -12.31 5.52
CA HIS A 50 -35.32 -11.31 6.41
C HIS A 50 -36.40 -10.55 7.19
N LYS A 51 -37.36 -9.93 6.49
CA LYS A 51 -38.49 -9.20 7.10
C LYS A 51 -39.37 -10.06 7.99
N PHE A 52 -39.47 -11.36 7.72
CA PHE A 52 -40.23 -12.30 8.55
C PHE A 52 -39.46 -12.65 9.83
N ALA A 53 -38.15 -12.88 9.71
CA ALA A 53 -37.26 -13.18 10.83
C ALA A 53 -37.11 -12.01 11.82
N GLU A 54 -37.15 -10.75 11.34
CA GLU A 54 -37.07 -9.55 12.19
C GLU A 54 -38.23 -9.42 13.17
N LYS A 55 -39.38 -10.04 12.88
CA LYS A 55 -40.61 -9.88 13.68
C LYS A 55 -40.62 -10.68 15.00
N GLY A 56 -39.62 -11.53 15.26
CA GLY A 56 -39.46 -12.19 16.56
C GLY A 56 -38.83 -13.58 16.50
N ASP A 57 -38.40 -14.10 17.65
CA ASP A 57 -37.65 -15.36 17.75
C ASP A 57 -38.48 -16.60 17.38
N GLU A 58 -39.81 -16.58 17.56
CA GLU A 58 -40.69 -17.65 17.10
C GLU A 58 -40.67 -17.80 15.57
N ASN A 59 -40.58 -16.68 14.85
CA ASN A 59 -40.49 -16.69 13.38
C ASN A 59 -39.13 -17.22 12.92
N LYS A 60 -38.05 -16.87 13.63
CA LYS A 60 -36.72 -17.42 13.38
C LYS A 60 -36.73 -18.93 13.57
N ALA A 61 -37.29 -19.43 14.68
CA ALA A 61 -37.42 -20.87 14.93
C ALA A 61 -38.26 -21.58 13.85
N SER A 62 -39.35 -20.95 13.38
CA SER A 62 -40.19 -21.47 12.31
C SER A 62 -39.44 -21.58 10.98
N LEU A 63 -38.68 -20.55 10.58
CA LEU A 63 -37.83 -20.59 9.39
C LEU A 63 -36.76 -21.69 9.46
N MET A 64 -36.16 -21.90 10.64
CA MET A 64 -35.22 -23.00 10.85
C MET A 64 -35.89 -24.36 10.67
N CYS A 65 -37.10 -24.54 11.22
CA CYS A 65 -37.87 -25.78 11.04
C CYS A 65 -38.28 -26.03 9.58
N LEU A 66 -38.47 -24.97 8.80
CA LEU A 66 -38.76 -25.06 7.36
C LEU A 66 -37.51 -25.34 6.51
N GLY A 67 -36.32 -25.42 7.11
CA GLY A 67 -35.08 -25.67 6.38
C GLY A 67 -34.58 -24.46 5.59
N ALA A 68 -34.90 -23.23 6.02
CA ALA A 68 -34.49 -22.00 5.32
C ALA A 68 -32.96 -21.82 5.25
N ILE A 69 -32.24 -22.40 6.20
CA ILE A 69 -30.82 -22.13 6.44
C ILE A 69 -29.94 -22.61 5.28
N GLU A 70 -30.08 -23.86 4.85
CA GLU A 70 -29.20 -24.46 3.84
C GLU A 70 -29.33 -23.77 2.46
N PRO A 71 -30.54 -23.46 1.95
CA PRO A 71 -30.68 -22.68 0.73
C PRO A 71 -30.12 -21.26 0.86
N LEU A 72 -30.35 -20.55 1.98
CA LEU A 72 -29.79 -19.21 2.19
C LEU A 72 -28.25 -19.25 2.24
N SER A 73 -27.67 -20.29 2.86
CA SER A 73 -26.22 -20.44 2.96
C SER A 73 -25.54 -20.57 1.60
N ARG A 74 -26.18 -21.24 0.63
CA ARG A 74 -25.66 -21.31 -0.75
C ARG A 74 -25.70 -19.95 -1.46
N LEU A 75 -26.63 -19.09 -1.09
CA LEU A 75 -26.83 -17.78 -1.73
C LEU A 75 -25.89 -16.69 -1.22
N ILE A 76 -25.14 -16.92 -0.12
CA ILE A 76 -24.14 -15.96 0.36
C ILE A 76 -22.95 -15.81 -0.60
N SER A 77 -22.73 -16.79 -1.48
CA SER A 77 -21.69 -16.79 -2.50
C SER A 77 -22.27 -16.64 -3.92
N HIS A 78 -23.53 -16.22 -4.05
CA HIS A 78 -24.19 -16.02 -5.34
C HIS A 78 -23.53 -14.88 -6.13
N GLU A 79 -23.52 -14.95 -7.46
CA GLU A 79 -22.88 -13.95 -8.34
C GLU A 79 -23.56 -12.57 -8.20
N ASP A 80 -24.90 -12.53 -8.28
CA ASP A 80 -25.67 -11.30 -8.06
C ASP A 80 -25.48 -10.69 -6.65
N LYS A 81 -25.17 -9.39 -6.63
CA LYS A 81 -24.89 -8.64 -5.39
C LYS A 81 -26.14 -8.49 -4.52
N THR A 82 -27.32 -8.38 -5.12
CA THR A 82 -28.58 -8.14 -4.39
C THR A 82 -29.06 -9.42 -3.69
N VAL A 83 -29.03 -10.55 -4.39
CA VAL A 83 -29.29 -11.89 -3.85
C VAL A 83 -28.36 -12.17 -2.69
N ARG A 84 -27.05 -11.97 -2.89
CA ARG A 84 -26.03 -12.16 -1.86
C ARG A 84 -26.29 -11.31 -0.62
N ARG A 85 -26.49 -10.00 -0.81
CA ARG A 85 -26.79 -9.07 0.30
C ARG A 85 -28.03 -9.52 1.08
N ASN A 86 -29.13 -9.80 0.40
CA ASN A 86 -30.38 -10.14 1.05
C ASN A 86 -30.30 -11.50 1.78
N ALA A 87 -29.58 -12.48 1.21
CA ALA A 87 -29.36 -13.78 1.84
C ALA A 87 -28.58 -13.64 3.16
N VAL A 88 -27.52 -12.82 3.12
CA VAL A 88 -26.69 -12.51 4.28
C VAL A 88 -27.48 -11.77 5.37
N MET A 89 -28.30 -10.79 5.00
CA MET A 89 -29.18 -10.10 5.97
C MET A 89 -30.18 -11.06 6.62
N ALA A 90 -30.82 -11.94 5.82
CA ALA A 90 -31.76 -12.93 6.32
C ALA A 90 -31.12 -13.87 7.33
N LEU A 91 -29.95 -14.42 7.00
CA LEU A 91 -29.19 -15.27 7.91
C LEU A 91 -28.69 -14.51 9.14
N GLY A 92 -28.20 -13.27 8.99
CA GLY A 92 -27.76 -12.41 10.09
C GLY A 92 -28.85 -12.16 11.15
N VAL A 93 -30.09 -11.93 10.71
CA VAL A 93 -31.22 -11.77 11.64
C VAL A 93 -31.61 -13.10 12.27
N MET A 94 -31.58 -14.20 11.53
CA MET A 94 -31.77 -15.54 12.12
C MET A 94 -30.66 -15.90 13.12
N ALA A 95 -29.49 -15.26 12.97
CA ALA A 95 -28.30 -15.53 13.75
C ALA A 95 -28.28 -14.99 15.18
N SER A 96 -29.31 -14.23 15.59
CA SER A 96 -29.42 -13.69 16.96
C SER A 96 -30.05 -14.65 17.98
N ASN A 97 -30.27 -15.92 17.61
CA ASN A 97 -30.82 -16.97 18.48
C ASN A 97 -29.69 -17.78 19.17
N LYS A 98 -29.87 -18.29 20.39
CA LYS A 98 -28.79 -18.89 21.23
C LYS A 98 -28.32 -20.29 20.79
N ASN A 99 -28.55 -20.70 19.55
CA ASN A 99 -28.25 -22.05 19.07
C ASN A 99 -26.82 -22.11 18.49
N ILE A 100 -26.11 -23.24 18.66
CA ILE A 100 -24.76 -23.44 18.10
C ILE A 100 -24.79 -23.35 16.57
N VAL A 101 -25.80 -23.97 15.95
CA VAL A 101 -26.07 -23.88 14.51
C VAL A 101 -26.17 -22.42 14.07
N VAL A 102 -26.78 -21.59 14.91
CA VAL A 102 -26.94 -20.17 14.63
C VAL A 102 -25.61 -19.42 14.65
N HIS A 103 -24.69 -19.74 15.56
CA HIS A 103 -23.36 -19.12 15.57
C HIS A 103 -22.55 -19.45 14.31
N GLU A 104 -22.69 -20.66 13.78
CA GLU A 104 -22.04 -21.07 12.53
C GLU A 104 -22.48 -20.18 11.36
N PHE A 105 -23.80 -20.01 11.18
CA PHE A 105 -24.32 -19.15 10.12
C PHE A 105 -24.11 -17.66 10.38
N ALA A 106 -24.15 -17.23 11.64
CA ALA A 106 -23.85 -15.86 12.03
C ALA A 106 -22.44 -15.46 11.61
N THR A 107 -21.46 -16.30 11.97
CA THR A 107 -20.05 -16.09 11.68
C THR A 107 -19.77 -16.22 10.19
N LEU A 108 -20.42 -17.15 9.50
CA LEU A 108 -20.32 -17.28 8.03
C LEU A 108 -20.82 -16.02 7.31
N CYS A 109 -21.94 -15.44 7.77
CA CYS A 109 -22.48 -14.20 7.23
C CYS A 109 -21.57 -13.01 7.49
N LEU A 110 -21.10 -12.87 8.73
CA LEU A 110 -20.15 -11.81 9.08
C LEU A 110 -18.86 -11.92 8.27
N THR A 111 -18.35 -13.14 8.06
CA THR A 111 -17.18 -13.38 7.20
C THR A 111 -17.44 -12.91 5.78
N SER A 112 -18.59 -13.29 5.21
CA SER A 112 -18.98 -12.88 3.85
C SER A 112 -19.13 -11.35 3.72
N LEU A 113 -19.68 -10.68 4.75
CA LEU A 113 -19.78 -9.22 4.81
C LEU A 113 -18.42 -8.56 4.96
N SER A 114 -17.54 -9.13 5.78
CA SER A 114 -16.25 -8.56 6.15
C SER A 114 -15.28 -8.42 4.97
N VAL A 115 -15.57 -9.02 3.82
CA VAL A 115 -14.79 -8.82 2.58
C VAL A 115 -14.95 -7.39 2.05
N ASP A 116 -16.14 -6.79 2.22
CA ASP A 116 -16.45 -5.44 1.74
C ASP A 116 -16.10 -4.38 2.81
N PHE A 117 -15.39 -3.33 2.38
CA PHE A 117 -14.93 -2.26 3.25
C PHE A 117 -16.05 -1.57 4.03
N SER A 118 -17.21 -1.34 3.41
CA SER A 118 -18.34 -0.66 4.08
C SER A 118 -18.88 -1.46 5.26
N TYR A 119 -18.90 -2.79 5.12
CA TYR A 119 -19.33 -3.66 6.21
C TYR A 119 -18.26 -3.86 7.28
N LYS A 120 -16.96 -3.81 6.94
CA LYS A 120 -15.89 -3.81 7.97
C LYS A 120 -16.07 -2.67 8.96
N VAL A 121 -16.37 -1.46 8.46
CA VAL A 121 -16.65 -0.28 9.29
C VAL A 121 -17.87 -0.51 10.18
N GLN A 122 -18.98 -1.01 9.62
CA GLN A 122 -20.19 -1.30 10.39
C GLN A 122 -19.97 -2.36 11.48
N ILE A 123 -19.27 -3.46 11.15
CA ILE A 123 -18.93 -4.51 12.11
C ILE A 123 -18.09 -3.93 13.25
N PHE A 124 -17.14 -3.05 12.95
CA PHE A 124 -16.33 -2.37 13.96
C PHE A 124 -17.15 -1.42 14.84
N GLU A 125 -17.96 -0.53 14.25
CA GLU A 125 -18.82 0.42 14.96
C GLU A 125 -19.82 -0.28 15.89
N HIS A 126 -20.32 -1.44 15.48
CA HIS A 126 -21.21 -2.27 16.27
C HIS A 126 -20.50 -3.20 17.26
N LYS A 127 -19.18 -3.02 17.49
CA LYS A 127 -18.35 -3.81 18.41
C LYS A 127 -18.35 -5.31 18.10
N GLY A 128 -18.47 -5.70 16.83
CA GLY A 128 -18.54 -7.09 16.40
C GLY A 128 -17.24 -7.88 16.64
N LEU A 129 -16.11 -7.20 16.80
CA LEU A 129 -14.81 -7.84 17.02
C LEU A 129 -14.72 -8.61 18.35
N GLU A 130 -15.29 -8.09 19.44
CA GLU A 130 -15.26 -8.73 20.76
C GLU A 130 -16.03 -10.08 20.77
N PRO A 131 -17.28 -10.18 20.27
CA PRO A 131 -17.96 -11.45 20.09
C PRO A 131 -17.19 -12.44 19.20
N LEU A 132 -16.58 -11.97 18.10
CA LEU A 132 -15.80 -12.84 17.23
C LEU A 132 -14.59 -13.45 17.95
N ILE A 133 -13.89 -12.66 18.78
CA ILE A 133 -12.78 -13.15 19.60
C ILE A 133 -13.26 -14.21 20.61
N GLN A 134 -14.42 -14.00 21.24
CA GLN A 134 -15.01 -14.99 22.16
C GLN A 134 -15.34 -16.31 21.44
N LEU A 135 -15.85 -16.23 20.21
CA LEU A 135 -16.21 -17.39 19.40
C LEU A 135 -15.01 -18.22 18.90
N LEU A 136 -13.77 -17.72 19.00
CA LEU A 136 -12.57 -18.53 18.75
C LEU A 136 -12.43 -19.70 19.74
N SER A 137 -13.06 -19.61 20.91
CA SER A 137 -13.12 -20.69 21.91
C SER A 137 -14.32 -21.63 21.75
N SER A 138 -15.12 -21.47 20.68
CA SER A 138 -16.28 -22.34 20.40
C SER A 138 -15.87 -23.82 20.33
N PRO A 139 -16.68 -24.79 20.77
CA PRO A 139 -16.40 -26.20 20.53
C PRO A 139 -16.54 -26.59 19.05
N ASP A 140 -17.22 -25.76 18.26
CA ASP A 140 -17.53 -26.02 16.85
C ASP A 140 -16.40 -25.52 15.92
N PRO A 141 -15.78 -26.41 15.11
CA PRO A 141 -14.69 -26.04 14.20
C PRO A 141 -15.08 -25.03 13.12
N ASP A 142 -16.30 -25.08 12.59
CA ASP A 142 -16.78 -24.18 11.54
C ASP A 142 -17.00 -22.77 12.10
N VAL A 143 -17.55 -22.67 13.32
CA VAL A 143 -17.62 -21.40 14.06
C VAL A 143 -16.22 -20.81 14.29
N LYS A 144 -15.24 -21.62 14.69
CA LYS A 144 -13.85 -21.16 14.88
C LYS A 144 -13.26 -20.64 13.57
N LYS A 145 -13.39 -21.44 12.50
CA LYS A 145 -12.86 -21.14 11.17
C LYS A 145 -13.45 -19.86 10.60
N ASN A 146 -14.77 -19.71 10.65
CA ASN A 146 -15.46 -18.49 10.20
C ASN A 146 -15.10 -17.28 11.08
N SER A 147 -15.04 -17.46 12.41
CA SER A 147 -14.67 -16.36 13.31
C SER A 147 -13.26 -15.85 13.03
N VAL A 148 -12.28 -16.73 12.85
CA VAL A 148 -10.90 -16.32 12.57
C VAL A 148 -10.76 -15.71 11.17
N GLU A 149 -11.52 -16.19 10.18
CA GLU A 149 -11.56 -15.64 8.82
C GLU A 149 -12.18 -14.23 8.79
N CYS A 150 -13.27 -14.02 9.52
CA CYS A 150 -13.85 -12.69 9.69
C CYS A 150 -12.86 -11.75 10.39
N ILE A 151 -12.20 -12.20 11.46
CA ILE A 151 -11.17 -11.40 12.14
C ILE A 151 -10.03 -11.06 11.18
N PHE A 152 -9.52 -12.02 10.41
CA PHE A 152 -8.48 -11.81 9.39
C PHE A 152 -8.84 -10.66 8.44
N ASN A 153 -10.07 -10.66 7.93
CA ASN A 153 -10.56 -9.62 7.03
C ASN A 153 -10.65 -8.25 7.71
N LEU A 154 -11.11 -8.20 8.96
CA LEU A 154 -11.23 -6.97 9.74
C LEU A 154 -9.86 -6.37 10.08
N VAL A 155 -8.88 -7.18 10.49
CA VAL A 155 -7.54 -6.71 10.88
C VAL A 155 -6.67 -6.23 9.71
N GLN A 156 -7.18 -6.26 8.48
CA GLN A 156 -6.55 -5.52 7.38
C GLN A 156 -6.62 -4.00 7.61
N ASP A 157 -7.63 -3.53 8.36
CA ASP A 157 -7.77 -2.13 8.76
C ASP A 157 -7.01 -1.86 10.07
N PHE A 158 -6.25 -0.76 10.10
CA PHE A 158 -5.41 -0.40 11.26
C PHE A 158 -6.23 -0.21 12.57
N GLN A 159 -7.48 0.27 12.47
CA GLN A 159 -8.35 0.46 13.64
C GLN A 159 -8.72 -0.87 14.30
N ASN A 160 -9.03 -1.89 13.49
CA ASN A 160 -9.34 -3.22 13.97
C ASN A 160 -8.11 -3.91 14.59
N ARG A 161 -6.90 -3.66 14.06
CA ARG A 161 -5.65 -4.17 14.65
C ARG A 161 -5.43 -3.64 16.07
N ALA A 162 -5.55 -2.32 16.26
CA ALA A 162 -5.44 -1.70 17.57
C ALA A 162 -6.52 -2.21 18.55
N ALA A 163 -7.76 -2.38 18.07
CA ALA A 163 -8.85 -2.89 18.90
C ALA A 163 -8.67 -4.37 19.29
N LEU A 164 -8.13 -5.22 18.41
CA LEU A 164 -7.86 -6.63 18.70
C LEU A 164 -6.88 -6.77 19.88
N GLN A 165 -5.87 -5.91 19.94
CA GLN A 165 -4.95 -5.85 21.07
C GLN A 165 -5.68 -5.43 22.36
N GLY A 166 -6.49 -4.37 22.31
CA GLY A 166 -7.26 -3.89 23.46
C GLY A 166 -8.27 -4.91 24.01
N LEU A 167 -8.76 -5.81 23.16
CA LEU A 167 -9.68 -6.89 23.50
C LEU A 167 -8.99 -8.20 23.89
N ASN A 168 -7.66 -8.21 24.02
CA ASN A 168 -6.87 -9.40 24.34
C ASN A 168 -7.12 -10.57 23.36
N GLY A 169 -7.16 -10.26 22.05
CA GLY A 169 -7.43 -11.25 21.00
C GLY A 169 -6.23 -12.15 20.64
N LEU A 170 -5.01 -11.82 21.07
CA LEU A 170 -3.80 -12.57 20.77
C LEU A 170 -3.77 -13.99 21.37
N PRO A 171 -4.05 -14.21 22.67
CA PRO A 171 -4.00 -15.56 23.25
C PRO A 171 -4.97 -16.56 22.60
N PRO A 172 -6.24 -16.20 22.30
CA PRO A 172 -7.12 -17.09 21.54
C PRO A 172 -6.58 -17.47 20.16
N LEU A 173 -5.97 -16.53 19.43
CA LEU A 173 -5.35 -16.81 18.12
C LEU A 173 -4.16 -17.77 18.23
N LEU A 174 -3.33 -17.61 19.27
CA LEU A 174 -2.22 -18.53 19.53
C LEU A 174 -2.70 -19.94 19.88
N GLU A 175 -3.81 -20.08 20.59
CA GLU A 175 -4.40 -21.38 20.90
C GLU A 175 -4.93 -22.07 19.62
N LEU A 176 -5.44 -21.31 18.64
CA LEU A 176 -5.86 -21.88 17.35
C LEU A 176 -4.72 -22.49 16.54
N LEU A 177 -3.46 -22.10 16.79
CA LEU A 177 -2.30 -22.78 16.20
C LEU A 177 -2.12 -24.22 16.71
N ARG A 178 -2.83 -24.64 17.77
CA ARG A 178 -2.89 -26.02 18.28
C ARG A 178 -4.07 -26.82 17.71
N SER A 179 -4.88 -26.22 16.84
CA SER A 179 -6.06 -26.86 16.27
C SER A 179 -5.67 -28.13 15.49
N GLU A 180 -6.48 -29.18 15.61
CA GLU A 180 -6.36 -30.40 14.80
C GLU A 180 -6.70 -30.17 13.30
N PHE A 181 -7.27 -29.01 12.98
CA PHE A 181 -7.68 -28.63 11.62
C PHE A 181 -6.64 -27.69 10.97
N PRO A 182 -5.93 -28.13 9.91
CA PRO A 182 -4.89 -27.32 9.25
C PRO A 182 -5.38 -25.96 8.74
N VAL A 183 -6.61 -25.90 8.22
CA VAL A 183 -7.22 -24.65 7.71
C VAL A 183 -7.32 -23.59 8.81
N ILE A 184 -7.67 -24.00 10.03
CA ILE A 184 -7.77 -23.09 11.19
C ILE A 184 -6.38 -22.62 11.61
N GLN A 185 -5.39 -23.52 11.64
CA GLN A 185 -4.00 -23.16 11.97
C GLN A 185 -3.43 -22.14 10.98
N GLN A 186 -3.63 -22.36 9.67
CA GLN A 186 -3.16 -21.46 8.61
C GLN A 186 -3.83 -20.09 8.70
N LEU A 187 -5.15 -20.04 8.90
CA LEU A 187 -5.86 -18.76 9.04
C LEU A 187 -5.42 -18.01 10.29
N ALA A 188 -5.30 -18.68 11.44
CA ALA A 188 -4.80 -18.07 12.67
C ALA A 188 -3.38 -17.51 12.48
N LEU A 189 -2.50 -18.25 11.81
CA LEU A 189 -1.13 -17.80 11.53
C LEU A 189 -1.11 -16.58 10.58
N ARG A 190 -1.91 -16.59 9.52
CA ARG A 190 -2.04 -15.43 8.60
C ARG A 190 -2.59 -14.19 9.31
N THR A 191 -3.54 -14.37 10.23
CA THR A 191 -4.05 -13.28 11.07
C THR A 191 -2.93 -12.72 11.95
N ILE A 192 -2.15 -13.59 12.61
CA ILE A 192 -1.01 -13.18 13.45
C ILE A 192 0.06 -12.46 12.62
N GLU A 193 0.34 -12.95 11.42
CA GLU A 193 1.28 -12.32 10.48
C GLU A 193 0.85 -10.89 10.14
N ASN A 194 -0.43 -10.68 9.83
CA ASN A 194 -0.96 -9.35 9.49
C ASN A 194 -0.94 -8.39 10.68
N ILE A 195 -1.29 -8.84 11.89
CA ILE A 195 -1.29 -7.95 13.06
C ILE A 195 0.13 -7.63 13.56
N THR A 196 1.13 -8.49 13.30
CA THR A 196 2.52 -8.24 13.72
C THR A 196 3.26 -7.22 12.85
N THR A 197 2.64 -6.70 11.79
CA THR A 197 3.15 -5.52 11.06
C THR A 197 3.10 -4.24 11.90
N ASP A 198 2.22 -4.19 12.92
CA ASP A 198 2.08 -3.05 13.81
C ASP A 198 3.01 -3.16 15.04
N SER A 199 3.69 -2.06 15.38
CA SER A 199 4.70 -2.06 16.44
C SER A 199 4.16 -2.40 17.84
N GLU A 200 2.95 -1.96 18.17
CA GLU A 200 2.35 -2.23 19.48
C GLU A 200 2.00 -3.72 19.65
N THR A 201 1.53 -4.35 18.56
CA THR A 201 1.19 -5.77 18.56
C THR A 201 2.43 -6.64 18.69
N ARG A 202 3.57 -6.26 18.08
CA ARG A 202 4.84 -7.00 18.26
C ARG A 202 5.24 -7.14 19.73
N VAL A 203 5.13 -6.05 20.49
CA VAL A 203 5.43 -6.04 21.92
C VAL A 203 4.43 -6.90 22.69
N ALA A 204 3.13 -6.76 22.40
CA ALA A 204 2.09 -7.57 23.02
C ALA A 204 2.26 -9.08 22.73
N PHE A 205 2.68 -9.43 21.51
CA PHE A 205 2.96 -10.79 21.07
C PHE A 205 4.05 -11.46 21.90
N GLY A 206 5.13 -10.73 22.20
CA GLY A 206 6.17 -11.20 23.11
C GLY A 206 5.66 -11.44 24.54
N ASN A 207 4.81 -10.56 25.05
CA ASN A 207 4.26 -10.67 26.42
C ASN A 207 3.35 -11.89 26.63
N VAL A 208 2.74 -12.40 25.55
CA VAL A 208 1.85 -13.58 25.60
C VAL A 208 2.56 -14.88 25.21
N GLN A 209 3.90 -14.92 25.28
CA GLN A 209 4.70 -16.09 24.89
C GLN A 209 4.46 -16.52 23.43
N GLY A 210 4.13 -15.56 22.55
CA GLY A 210 3.89 -15.84 21.14
C GLY A 210 5.13 -16.41 20.43
N PHE A 211 6.32 -15.94 20.81
CA PHE A 211 7.58 -16.42 20.23
C PHE A 211 7.85 -17.90 20.53
N ASP A 212 7.56 -18.38 21.74
CA ASP A 212 7.69 -19.79 22.11
C ASP A 212 6.88 -20.67 21.14
N ARG A 213 5.64 -20.27 20.88
CA ARG A 213 4.73 -21.04 20.03
C ARG A 213 5.17 -21.05 18.56
N ILE A 214 5.63 -19.92 18.04
CA ILE A 214 6.10 -19.82 16.65
C ILE A 214 7.38 -20.63 16.46
N LEU A 215 8.31 -20.56 17.42
CA LEU A 215 9.54 -21.34 17.42
C LEU A 215 9.28 -22.85 17.53
N GLU A 216 8.30 -23.28 18.34
CA GLU A 216 7.84 -24.68 18.42
C GLU A 216 7.33 -25.19 17.06
N ILE A 217 6.59 -24.35 16.33
CA ILE A 217 6.10 -24.68 14.97
C ILE A 217 7.27 -24.92 14.02
N LEU A 218 8.29 -24.05 14.06
CA LEU A 218 9.51 -24.20 13.24
C LEU A 218 10.30 -25.46 13.64
N GLY A 219 10.33 -25.83 14.92
CA GLY A 219 11.00 -27.05 15.38
C GLY A 219 10.32 -28.36 14.95
N THR A 220 9.08 -28.30 14.48
CA THR A 220 8.26 -29.49 14.18
C THR A 220 8.17 -29.72 12.67
N LYS A 221 8.69 -30.84 12.18
CA LYS A 221 8.73 -31.17 10.74
C LYS A 221 7.35 -31.33 10.09
N GLU A 222 6.35 -31.76 10.87
CA GLU A 222 4.99 -32.00 10.38
C GLU A 222 4.23 -30.71 10.03
N PHE A 223 4.71 -29.54 10.48
CA PHE A 223 4.11 -28.24 10.20
C PHE A 223 4.75 -27.51 9.02
N SER A 224 5.22 -28.23 8.01
CA SER A 224 5.85 -27.65 6.80
C SER A 224 5.05 -26.50 6.20
N ASP A 225 3.73 -26.64 6.16
CA ASP A 225 2.80 -25.68 5.55
C ASP A 225 2.63 -24.40 6.39
N LEU A 226 3.08 -24.40 7.65
CA LEU A 226 3.05 -23.26 8.56
C LEU A 226 4.41 -22.59 8.69
N HIS A 227 5.51 -23.24 8.28
CA HIS A 227 6.86 -22.72 8.48
C HIS A 227 7.09 -21.37 7.80
N GLU A 228 6.56 -21.18 6.59
CA GLU A 228 6.71 -19.91 5.86
C GLU A 228 6.04 -18.74 6.62
N GLY A 229 4.77 -18.90 7.00
CA GLY A 229 4.04 -17.89 7.77
C GLY A 229 4.68 -17.63 9.14
N ALA A 230 5.17 -18.68 9.81
CA ALA A 230 5.86 -18.59 11.09
C ALA A 230 7.15 -17.75 10.97
N LEU A 231 7.93 -17.96 9.91
CA LEU A 231 9.13 -17.15 9.64
C LEU A 231 8.79 -15.70 9.31
N ARG A 232 7.67 -15.45 8.60
CA ARG A 232 7.23 -14.08 8.30
C ARG A 232 6.80 -13.32 9.56
N VAL A 233 6.13 -14.00 10.49
CA VAL A 233 5.85 -13.46 11.84
C VAL A 233 7.14 -13.09 12.57
N ILE A 234 8.15 -13.98 12.58
CA ILE A 234 9.45 -13.70 13.19
C ILE A 234 10.10 -12.47 12.52
N LEU A 235 10.13 -12.42 11.19
CA LEU A 235 10.72 -11.30 10.43
C LEU A 235 10.06 -9.95 10.75
N ASN A 236 8.73 -9.91 10.84
CA ASN A 236 8.00 -8.71 11.27
C ASN A 236 8.43 -8.30 12.68
N CYS A 237 8.48 -9.26 13.62
CA CYS A 237 8.87 -9.02 15.00
C CYS A 237 10.32 -8.53 15.15
N LEU A 238 11.24 -8.94 14.25
CA LEU A 238 12.64 -8.51 14.26
C LEU A 238 12.84 -7.04 13.86
N GLU A 239 11.81 -6.32 13.42
CA GLU A 239 11.90 -4.86 13.23
C GLU A 239 11.94 -4.07 14.54
N ASP A 240 11.44 -4.66 15.64
CA ASP A 240 11.45 -4.06 16.97
C ASP A 240 12.62 -4.59 17.83
N SER A 241 13.35 -3.67 18.46
CA SER A 241 14.56 -4.02 19.22
C SER A 241 14.28 -4.87 20.46
N LYS A 242 13.15 -4.67 21.15
CA LYS A 242 12.77 -5.45 22.33
C LYS A 242 12.40 -6.88 21.94
N SER A 243 11.62 -7.01 20.88
CA SER A 243 11.21 -8.29 20.32
C SER A 243 12.43 -9.09 19.83
N MET A 244 13.38 -8.45 19.15
CA MET A 244 14.64 -9.06 18.75
C MET A 244 15.44 -9.59 19.95
N GLN A 245 15.61 -8.78 21.01
CA GLN A 245 16.31 -9.22 22.21
C GLN A 245 15.62 -10.41 22.89
N LEU A 246 14.29 -10.42 22.92
CA LEU A 246 13.53 -11.53 23.51
C LEU A 246 13.72 -12.84 22.72
N ILE A 247 13.63 -12.78 21.38
CA ILE A 247 13.85 -13.98 20.55
C ILE A 247 15.31 -14.49 20.72
N GLN A 248 16.28 -13.58 20.85
CA GLN A 248 17.68 -13.95 21.11
C GLN A 248 17.87 -14.64 22.47
N THR A 249 17.27 -14.12 23.56
CA THR A 249 17.42 -14.72 24.90
C THR A 249 16.77 -16.10 25.00
N MET A 250 15.79 -16.39 24.14
CA MET A 250 15.12 -17.68 24.03
C MET A 250 15.90 -18.72 23.20
N GLY A 251 17.08 -18.37 22.66
CA GLY A 251 17.85 -19.25 21.78
C GLY A 251 17.24 -19.39 20.38
N GLY A 252 16.48 -18.39 19.93
CA GLY A 252 15.85 -18.40 18.61
C GLY A 252 16.86 -18.43 17.46
N LEU A 253 18.08 -17.91 17.66
CA LEU A 253 19.13 -17.95 16.64
C LEU A 253 19.58 -19.38 16.35
N GLU A 254 19.87 -20.17 17.39
CA GLU A 254 20.26 -21.57 17.27
C GLU A 254 19.15 -22.41 16.64
N GLN A 255 17.89 -22.14 16.98
CA GLN A 255 16.74 -22.83 16.40
C GLN A 255 16.54 -22.51 14.92
N LEU A 256 16.70 -21.25 14.51
CA LEU A 256 16.63 -20.86 13.10
C LEU A 256 17.79 -21.48 12.29
N LEU A 257 18.99 -21.55 12.86
CA LEU A 257 20.13 -22.24 12.24
C LEU A 257 19.84 -23.74 12.06
N GLN A 258 19.27 -24.39 13.09
CA GLN A 258 18.83 -25.78 13.01
C GLN A 258 17.72 -25.97 11.96
N PHE A 259 16.79 -25.02 11.87
CA PHE A 259 15.68 -25.03 10.91
C PHE A 259 16.19 -25.04 9.46
N VAL A 260 17.18 -24.22 9.13
CA VAL A 260 17.75 -24.17 7.77
C VAL A 260 18.27 -25.55 7.33
N GLY A 261 18.92 -26.29 8.22
CA GLY A 261 19.39 -27.65 7.93
C GLY A 261 18.28 -28.73 7.95
N MET A 262 17.15 -28.44 8.60
CA MET A 262 16.02 -29.35 8.73
C MET A 262 15.05 -29.26 7.55
N SER A 263 14.77 -28.04 7.09
CA SER A 263 13.78 -27.76 6.05
C SER A 263 14.27 -28.22 4.68
N THR A 264 13.34 -28.73 3.86
CA THR A 264 13.59 -29.09 2.46
C THR A 264 13.03 -28.06 1.48
N LEU A 265 12.39 -26.99 1.99
CA LEU A 265 11.75 -25.96 1.17
C LEU A 265 12.68 -24.74 1.02
N PRO A 266 13.16 -24.43 -0.21
CA PRO A 266 14.11 -23.33 -0.45
C PRO A 266 13.60 -21.97 0.03
N GLU A 267 12.32 -21.65 -0.20
CA GLU A 267 11.70 -20.40 0.23
C GLU A 267 11.69 -20.24 1.76
N ALA A 268 11.38 -21.32 2.49
CA ALA A 268 11.41 -21.32 3.95
C ALA A 268 12.85 -21.21 4.48
N GLN A 269 13.82 -21.89 3.85
CA GLN A 269 15.23 -21.72 4.19
C GLN A 269 15.70 -20.28 3.95
N ALA A 270 15.29 -19.66 2.84
CA ALA A 270 15.62 -18.27 2.52
C ALA A 270 15.05 -17.28 3.56
N ASN A 271 13.79 -17.44 3.97
CA ASN A 271 13.19 -16.62 5.01
C ASN A 271 13.86 -16.81 6.38
N ALA A 272 14.28 -18.04 6.72
CA ALA A 272 15.05 -18.30 7.93
C ALA A 272 16.42 -17.62 7.89
N VAL A 273 17.11 -17.66 6.75
CA VAL A 273 18.40 -16.95 6.56
C VAL A 273 18.25 -15.44 6.72
N LYS A 274 17.17 -14.85 6.20
CA LYS A 274 16.85 -13.42 6.41
C LYS A 274 16.63 -13.09 7.89
N ALA A 275 15.91 -13.95 8.60
CA ALA A 275 15.67 -13.78 10.04
C ALA A 275 16.97 -13.88 10.84
N ILE A 276 17.82 -14.87 10.53
CA ILE A 276 19.16 -15.01 11.10
C ILE A 276 19.96 -13.74 10.85
N ALA A 277 19.98 -13.20 9.63
CA ALA A 277 20.73 -11.99 9.29
C ALA A 277 20.30 -10.77 10.11
N LYS A 278 18.99 -10.58 10.31
CA LYS A 278 18.45 -9.51 11.16
C LYS A 278 18.83 -9.67 12.64
N MET A 279 18.93 -10.91 13.12
CA MET A 279 19.32 -11.22 14.50
C MET A 279 20.84 -11.27 14.71
N ALA A 280 21.61 -11.46 13.65
CA ALA A 280 22.97 -11.96 13.75
C ALA A 280 23.97 -10.89 14.22
N GLN A 281 24.76 -11.31 15.20
CA GLN A 281 26.12 -10.84 15.44
C GLN A 281 27.11 -11.87 14.86
N SER A 282 28.42 -11.63 14.95
CA SER A 282 29.51 -12.35 14.24
C SER A 282 29.45 -13.89 14.21
N ASN A 283 28.80 -14.52 15.21
CA ASN A 283 28.76 -15.97 15.36
C ASN A 283 27.88 -16.71 14.33
N ALA A 284 26.95 -16.03 13.66
CA ALA A 284 26.07 -16.66 12.66
C ALA A 284 26.65 -16.69 11.24
N ILE A 285 27.82 -16.09 11.02
CA ILE A 285 28.39 -15.87 9.68
C ILE A 285 28.83 -17.16 9.02
N LYS A 286 29.54 -18.03 9.75
CA LYS A 286 30.07 -19.27 9.19
C LYS A 286 28.98 -20.20 8.62
N PRO A 287 27.85 -20.45 9.32
CA PRO A 287 26.73 -21.17 8.74
C PRO A 287 26.16 -20.51 7.48
N ILE A 288 26.00 -19.18 7.46
CA ILE A 288 25.46 -18.46 6.28
C ILE A 288 26.42 -18.58 5.09
N VAL A 289 27.74 -18.48 5.31
CA VAL A 289 28.75 -18.66 4.26
C VAL A 289 28.68 -20.07 3.65
N GLN A 290 28.44 -21.10 4.45
CA GLN A 290 28.27 -22.47 3.94
C GLN A 290 27.07 -22.59 2.98
N LEU A 291 26.01 -21.79 3.17
CA LEU A 291 24.82 -21.80 2.31
C LEU A 291 25.08 -21.20 0.91
N LEU A 292 26.15 -20.42 0.74
CA LEU A 292 26.58 -19.94 -0.59
C LEU A 292 26.97 -21.08 -1.54
N ASN A 293 27.26 -22.27 -1.00
CA ASN A 293 27.54 -23.50 -1.75
C ASN A 293 26.29 -24.33 -2.10
N SER A 294 25.09 -23.90 -1.72
CA SER A 294 23.86 -24.64 -2.02
C SER A 294 23.66 -24.81 -3.53
N GLU A 295 23.07 -25.94 -3.94
CA GLU A 295 22.62 -26.17 -5.32
C GLU A 295 21.42 -25.28 -5.68
N GLU A 296 20.65 -24.83 -4.67
CA GLU A 296 19.46 -23.99 -4.85
C GLU A 296 19.79 -22.51 -5.02
N SER A 297 19.32 -21.91 -6.12
CA SER A 297 19.61 -20.52 -6.46
C SER A 297 19.03 -19.51 -5.47
N GLU A 298 17.84 -19.78 -4.92
CA GLU A 298 17.17 -18.91 -3.94
C GLU A 298 17.94 -18.85 -2.63
N LEU A 299 18.46 -19.99 -2.18
CA LEU A 299 19.22 -20.09 -0.94
C LEU A 299 20.58 -19.40 -1.05
N ARG A 300 21.24 -19.54 -2.22
CA ARG A 300 22.47 -18.80 -2.54
C ARG A 300 22.25 -17.29 -2.49
N MET A 301 21.16 -16.82 -3.10
CA MET A 301 20.79 -15.40 -3.12
C MET A 301 20.48 -14.88 -1.71
N ALA A 302 19.66 -15.58 -0.93
CA ALA A 302 19.32 -15.18 0.45
C ALA A 302 20.55 -15.14 1.36
N ALA A 303 21.46 -16.10 1.22
CA ALA A 303 22.73 -16.10 1.95
C ALA A 303 23.61 -14.89 1.57
N ALA A 304 23.72 -14.56 0.28
CA ALA A 304 24.47 -13.39 -0.18
C ALA A 304 23.84 -12.07 0.32
N GLU A 305 22.51 -11.95 0.27
CA GLU A 305 21.77 -10.79 0.81
C GLU A 305 21.99 -10.61 2.31
N ALA A 306 21.91 -11.71 3.07
CA ALA A 306 22.19 -11.74 4.50
C ALA A 306 23.60 -11.26 4.83
N LEU A 307 24.62 -11.78 4.12
CA LEU A 307 26.01 -11.37 4.30
C LEU A 307 26.25 -9.91 3.92
N SER A 308 25.55 -9.40 2.88
CA SER A 308 25.66 -7.99 2.48
C SER A 308 25.20 -7.08 3.62
N SER A 309 24.06 -7.41 4.22
CA SER A 309 23.53 -6.69 5.38
C SER A 309 24.46 -6.78 6.59
N LEU A 310 25.02 -7.96 6.86
CA LEU A 310 25.91 -8.19 8.00
C LEU A 310 27.29 -7.53 7.86
N THR A 311 27.78 -7.31 6.64
CA THR A 311 29.08 -6.67 6.40
C THR A 311 29.01 -5.16 6.30
N ASN A 312 27.81 -4.59 6.13
CA ASN A 312 27.64 -3.16 6.06
C ASN A 312 28.11 -2.50 7.37
N SER A 313 29.15 -1.67 7.27
CA SER A 313 29.75 -0.94 8.40
C SER A 313 30.27 -1.82 9.56
N ASN A 314 30.49 -3.13 9.34
CA ASN A 314 30.99 -4.06 10.36
C ASN A 314 32.20 -4.87 9.88
N ASN A 315 33.40 -4.42 10.27
CA ASN A 315 34.66 -5.03 9.85
C ASN A 315 34.89 -6.43 10.46
N LEU A 316 34.42 -6.69 11.68
CA LEU A 316 34.58 -7.99 12.33
C LEU A 316 33.85 -9.08 11.56
N ASN A 317 32.65 -8.75 11.06
CA ASN A 317 31.88 -9.66 10.22
C ASN A 317 32.56 -9.93 8.88
N ALA A 318 33.23 -8.93 8.29
CA ALA A 318 34.01 -9.13 7.06
C ALA A 318 35.18 -10.11 7.26
N TYR A 319 35.91 -10.04 8.38
CA TYR A 319 36.95 -11.02 8.71
C TYR A 319 36.37 -12.40 8.97
N ALA A 320 35.24 -12.51 9.66
CA ALA A 320 34.57 -13.79 9.90
C ALA A 320 34.11 -14.48 8.60
N ILE A 321 33.74 -13.72 7.56
CA ILE A 321 33.44 -14.28 6.23
C ILE A 321 34.71 -14.84 5.59
N HIS A 322 35.82 -14.09 5.66
CA HIS A 322 37.10 -14.53 5.12
C HIS A 322 37.62 -15.79 5.84
N ASP A 323 37.54 -15.84 7.17
CA ASP A 323 37.92 -17.02 7.97
C ASP A 323 37.08 -18.26 7.64
N ALA A 324 35.89 -18.07 7.06
CA ALA A 324 35.01 -19.12 6.58
C ALA A 324 35.18 -19.43 5.09
N GLU A 325 36.24 -18.94 4.44
CA GLU A 325 36.53 -19.08 3.00
C GLU A 325 35.43 -18.48 2.09
N GLY A 326 34.69 -17.50 2.60
CA GLY A 326 33.55 -16.91 1.90
C GLY A 326 33.93 -16.02 0.72
N ASP A 327 35.13 -15.43 0.72
CA ASP A 327 35.67 -14.66 -0.40
C ASP A 327 35.75 -15.48 -1.69
N MET A 328 36.27 -16.70 -1.63
CA MET A 328 36.28 -17.63 -2.76
C MET A 328 34.86 -17.94 -3.27
N LEU A 329 33.92 -18.20 -2.35
CA LEU A 329 32.55 -18.57 -2.70
C LEU A 329 31.77 -17.41 -3.34
N LEU A 330 31.94 -16.20 -2.81
CA LEU A 330 31.33 -14.98 -3.35
C LEU A 330 31.85 -14.66 -4.75
N VAL A 331 33.16 -14.80 -4.99
CA VAL A 331 33.74 -14.62 -6.33
C VAL A 331 33.21 -15.65 -7.31
N ARG A 332 33.01 -16.90 -6.87
CA ARG A 332 32.38 -17.93 -7.71
C ARG A 332 30.93 -17.59 -8.06
N GLN A 333 30.16 -17.00 -7.14
CA GLN A 333 28.78 -16.59 -7.40
C GLN A 333 28.66 -15.44 -8.40
N LEU A 334 29.67 -14.59 -8.57
CA LEU A 334 29.67 -13.57 -9.63
C LEU A 334 29.58 -14.15 -11.04
N ARG A 335 30.02 -15.40 -11.21
CA ARG A 335 29.98 -16.13 -12.49
C ARG A 335 28.72 -17.00 -12.63
N ASP A 336 27.83 -16.98 -11.64
CA ASP A 336 26.60 -17.77 -11.65
C ASP A 336 25.55 -17.11 -12.55
N SER A 337 24.67 -17.94 -13.12
CA SER A 337 23.55 -17.50 -13.96
C SER A 337 22.47 -16.71 -13.20
N CYS A 338 22.47 -16.77 -11.87
CA CYS A 338 21.55 -16.01 -11.02
C CYS A 338 21.99 -14.56 -10.86
N THR A 339 21.32 -13.66 -11.57
CA THR A 339 21.59 -12.21 -11.56
C THR A 339 21.47 -11.59 -10.16
N GLY A 340 20.49 -12.03 -9.35
CA GLY A 340 20.28 -11.53 -7.99
C GLY A 340 21.41 -11.90 -7.02
N ALA A 341 21.89 -13.15 -7.05
CA ALA A 341 23.01 -13.57 -6.21
C ALA A 341 24.30 -12.80 -6.54
N ALA A 342 24.54 -12.52 -7.83
CA ALA A 342 25.70 -11.75 -8.28
C ALA A 342 25.68 -10.29 -7.76
N VAL A 343 24.50 -9.65 -7.70
CA VAL A 343 24.34 -8.29 -7.12
C VAL A 343 24.80 -8.27 -5.67
N TYR A 344 24.22 -9.14 -4.83
CA TYR A 344 24.55 -9.17 -3.41
C TYR A 344 25.99 -9.63 -3.16
N ALA A 345 26.51 -10.59 -3.93
CA ALA A 345 27.89 -11.03 -3.83
C ALA A 345 28.87 -9.87 -4.13
N ALA A 346 28.60 -9.07 -5.17
CA ALA A 346 29.39 -7.88 -5.46
C ALA A 346 29.32 -6.84 -4.32
N SER A 347 28.15 -6.64 -3.70
CA SER A 347 28.02 -5.76 -2.53
C SER A 347 28.82 -6.26 -1.32
N VAL A 348 28.80 -7.56 -1.01
CA VAL A 348 29.60 -8.14 0.08
C VAL A 348 31.10 -7.93 -0.18
N LEU A 349 31.57 -8.23 -1.40
CA LEU A 349 32.97 -8.05 -1.78
C LEU A 349 33.39 -6.58 -1.70
N THR A 350 32.49 -5.65 -2.06
CA THR A 350 32.70 -4.20 -1.89
C THR A 350 32.91 -3.84 -0.41
N ASN A 351 32.03 -4.33 0.47
CA ASN A 351 32.13 -4.08 1.90
C ASN A 351 33.44 -4.64 2.48
N MET A 352 33.80 -5.87 2.13
CA MET A 352 35.04 -6.53 2.55
C MET A 352 36.30 -5.82 2.03
N ALA A 353 36.28 -5.34 0.78
CA ALA A 353 37.39 -4.63 0.14
C ALA A 353 37.73 -3.29 0.81
N SER A 354 36.94 -2.83 1.78
CA SER A 354 37.31 -1.73 2.68
C SER A 354 38.59 -2.01 3.47
N GLN A 355 38.88 -3.29 3.79
CA GLN A 355 40.08 -3.73 4.49
C GLN A 355 41.16 -4.15 3.49
N GLU A 356 42.41 -3.72 3.70
CA GLU A 356 43.50 -3.96 2.74
C GLU A 356 43.87 -5.44 2.61
N ASP A 357 43.93 -6.16 3.73
CA ASP A 357 44.28 -7.58 3.75
C ASP A 357 43.22 -8.44 3.04
N LEU A 358 41.94 -8.17 3.31
CA LEU A 358 40.82 -8.85 2.63
C LEU A 358 40.78 -8.52 1.14
N ARG A 359 41.10 -7.28 0.75
CA ARG A 359 41.18 -6.87 -0.66
C ARG A 359 42.21 -7.70 -1.42
N ARG A 360 43.37 -7.94 -0.83
CA ARG A 360 44.42 -8.79 -1.43
C ARG A 360 43.93 -10.23 -1.60
N SER A 361 43.21 -10.77 -0.62
CA SER A 361 42.60 -12.10 -0.72
C SER A 361 41.57 -12.19 -1.85
N ILE A 362 40.64 -11.23 -1.92
CA ILE A 362 39.62 -11.17 -2.99
C ILE A 362 40.25 -11.09 -4.38
N LEU A 363 41.31 -10.28 -4.54
CA LEU A 363 42.03 -10.17 -5.80
C LEU A 363 42.79 -11.46 -6.16
N ALA A 364 43.32 -12.19 -5.16
CA ALA A 364 43.97 -13.48 -5.38
C ALA A 364 43.01 -14.56 -5.91
N HIS A 365 41.70 -14.42 -5.66
CA HIS A 365 40.67 -15.30 -6.19
C HIS A 365 40.16 -14.92 -7.59
N GLU A 366 40.85 -14.01 -8.30
CA GLU A 366 40.46 -13.57 -9.66
C GLU A 366 39.05 -12.94 -9.72
N ALA A 367 38.71 -12.10 -8.74
CA ALA A 367 37.44 -11.36 -8.73
C ALA A 367 37.29 -10.38 -9.91
N MET A 368 38.39 -9.77 -10.35
CA MET A 368 38.37 -8.65 -11.30
C MET A 368 37.84 -9.05 -12.70
N PRO A 369 38.27 -10.17 -13.32
CA PRO A 369 37.67 -10.63 -14.58
C PRO A 369 36.16 -10.84 -14.51
N SER A 370 35.68 -11.48 -13.43
CA SER A 370 34.24 -11.75 -13.22
C SER A 370 33.44 -10.45 -13.09
N LEU A 371 33.96 -9.47 -12.35
CA LEU A 371 33.31 -8.17 -12.18
C LEU A 371 33.26 -7.36 -13.48
N VAL A 372 34.33 -7.42 -14.29
CA VAL A 372 34.37 -6.75 -15.60
C VAL A 372 33.39 -7.38 -16.58
N GLU A 373 33.17 -8.70 -16.52
CA GLU A 373 32.12 -9.36 -17.29
C GLU A 373 30.72 -8.82 -16.92
N LEU A 374 30.44 -8.67 -15.62
CA LEU A 374 29.17 -8.09 -15.13
C LEU A 374 28.94 -6.64 -15.56
N LEU A 375 30.00 -5.86 -15.85
CA LEU A 375 29.87 -4.50 -16.40
C LEU A 375 29.28 -4.44 -17.82
N HIS A 376 29.17 -5.58 -18.50
CA HIS A 376 28.50 -5.68 -19.79
C HIS A 376 27.01 -6.04 -19.67
N SER A 377 26.50 -6.22 -18.45
CA SER A 377 25.09 -6.52 -18.19
C SER A 377 24.18 -5.37 -18.60
N THR A 378 22.97 -5.69 -19.06
CA THR A 378 21.91 -4.71 -19.31
C THR A 378 21.10 -4.34 -18.06
N ASP A 379 21.35 -5.02 -16.94
CA ASP A 379 20.68 -4.77 -15.66
C ASP A 379 21.41 -3.67 -14.87
N ASN A 380 20.71 -2.56 -14.61
CA ASN A 380 21.24 -1.41 -13.88
C ASN A 380 21.73 -1.77 -12.47
N ASN A 381 21.08 -2.70 -11.77
CA ASN A 381 21.46 -3.07 -10.40
C ASN A 381 22.78 -3.85 -10.38
N ILE A 382 22.99 -4.72 -11.37
CA ILE A 382 24.26 -5.43 -11.57
C ILE A 382 25.35 -4.43 -11.93
N LEU A 383 25.08 -3.52 -12.86
CA LEU A 383 26.04 -2.49 -13.27
C LEU A 383 26.51 -1.63 -12.09
N ILE A 384 25.58 -1.14 -11.26
CA ILE A 384 25.89 -0.32 -10.08
C ILE A 384 26.78 -1.11 -9.11
N SER A 385 26.38 -2.33 -8.77
CA SER A 385 27.07 -3.16 -7.78
C SER A 385 28.45 -3.60 -8.27
N ALA A 386 28.57 -4.01 -9.54
CA ALA A 386 29.83 -4.37 -10.17
C ALA A 386 30.77 -3.16 -10.26
N THR A 387 30.26 -1.98 -10.62
CA THR A 387 31.06 -0.75 -10.67
C THR A 387 31.60 -0.37 -9.30
N GLN A 388 30.75 -0.44 -8.26
CA GLN A 388 31.17 -0.17 -6.87
C GLN A 388 32.23 -1.16 -6.37
N ALA A 389 32.08 -2.45 -6.71
CA ALA A 389 33.06 -3.48 -6.37
C ALA A 389 34.39 -3.26 -7.08
N VAL A 390 34.38 -2.97 -8.38
CA VAL A 390 35.59 -2.66 -9.17
C VAL A 390 36.29 -1.43 -8.59
N ALA A 391 35.56 -0.34 -8.33
CA ALA A 391 36.14 0.86 -7.72
C ALA A 391 36.75 0.56 -6.35
N SER A 392 36.06 -0.22 -5.51
CA SER A 392 36.52 -0.59 -4.18
C SER A 392 37.66 -1.60 -4.17
N LEU A 393 37.91 -2.33 -5.25
CA LEU A 393 39.04 -3.26 -5.39
C LEU A 393 40.24 -2.62 -6.10
N ALA A 394 40.01 -1.70 -7.04
CA ALA A 394 41.04 -1.08 -7.87
C ALA A 394 41.72 0.14 -7.22
N CYS A 395 41.05 0.85 -6.30
CA CYS A 395 41.65 2.02 -5.66
C CYS A 395 42.80 1.63 -4.69
N ASP A 396 43.87 2.43 -4.67
CA ASP A 396 44.99 2.28 -3.71
C ASP A 396 44.61 2.80 -2.30
N ALA A 397 45.37 2.41 -1.27
CA ALA A 397 45.08 2.77 0.12
C ALA A 397 45.07 4.30 0.37
N GLU A 398 45.95 5.05 -0.29
CA GLU A 398 46.09 6.51 -0.17
C GLU A 398 44.86 7.27 -0.72
N ALA A 399 44.28 6.81 -1.84
CA ALA A 399 43.09 7.44 -2.43
C ALA A 399 41.81 7.27 -1.56
N ARG A 400 41.77 6.27 -0.66
CA ARG A 400 40.66 6.08 0.29
C ARG A 400 40.79 6.91 1.57
N LEU A 401 42.02 7.21 1.99
CA LEU A 401 42.29 8.03 3.18
C LEU A 401 41.96 9.49 2.94
N GLU A 402 42.18 10.02 1.73
CA GLU A 402 41.76 11.39 1.37
C GLU A 402 40.22 11.57 1.42
N GLY A 403 39.45 10.50 1.13
CA GLY A 403 37.99 10.50 1.27
C GLY A 403 37.45 10.24 2.69
N LYS A 404 38.26 9.69 3.61
CA LYS A 404 37.88 9.45 5.02
C LYS A 404 38.37 10.55 5.97
N GLY A 405 39.53 11.16 5.71
CA GLY A 405 40.07 12.26 6.52
C GLY A 405 39.15 13.48 6.56
N GLN A 406 38.39 13.73 5.47
CA GLN A 406 37.38 14.78 5.45
C GLN A 406 36.14 14.48 6.31
N LYS A 407 35.84 13.20 6.62
CA LYS A 407 34.69 12.81 7.46
C LYS A 407 35.01 12.70 8.95
N GLU A 408 36.26 12.46 9.33
CA GLU A 408 36.66 12.39 10.75
C GLU A 408 36.95 13.78 11.36
N ASP A 409 37.42 14.74 10.57
CA ASP A 409 37.57 16.14 11.02
C ASP A 409 36.22 16.87 11.17
N GLU A 410 35.15 16.39 10.50
CA GLU A 410 33.78 16.86 10.72
C GLU A 410 33.18 16.27 12.01
N LYS A 411 33.49 15.01 12.36
CA LYS A 411 32.95 14.37 13.58
C LYS A 411 33.52 14.89 14.90
N LYS A 412 34.75 15.41 14.92
CA LYS A 412 35.39 15.93 16.15
C LYS A 412 34.94 17.34 16.55
N LYS A 413 34.13 18.02 15.74
CA LYS A 413 33.57 19.34 16.09
C LYS A 413 32.18 19.29 16.72
N ASP A 414 31.52 18.14 16.70
CA ASP A 414 30.13 18.00 17.16
C ASP A 414 29.98 17.41 18.57
N GLU A 415 31.08 17.09 19.27
CA GLU A 415 31.01 16.48 20.63
C GLU A 415 30.97 17.49 21.80
N ASP A 416 31.15 18.80 21.55
CA ASP A 416 31.18 19.83 22.60
C ASP A 416 30.08 20.90 22.45
N GLU A 417 28.79 20.51 22.46
CA GLU A 417 27.71 21.37 22.98
C GLU A 417 26.39 20.60 23.22
N TYR A 418 26.32 19.83 24.31
CA TYR A 418 25.03 19.34 24.81
C TYR A 418 24.32 20.46 25.60
N LYS A 419 23.33 21.10 24.98
CA LYS A 419 22.33 21.92 25.71
C LYS A 419 21.06 21.10 25.92
N PRO A 420 20.47 21.13 27.13
CA PRO A 420 19.28 20.34 27.42
C PRO A 420 18.09 20.84 26.59
N GLN A 421 17.32 19.89 26.05
CA GLN A 421 16.09 20.13 25.30
C GLN A 421 15.06 20.88 26.17
N PRO A 422 14.35 21.89 25.64
CA PRO A 422 13.17 22.43 26.32
C PRO A 422 12.01 21.45 26.21
N GLU A 423 11.25 21.33 27.30
CA GLU A 423 10.04 20.52 27.40
C GLU A 423 9.03 20.86 26.29
N MET A 424 8.41 19.82 25.70
CA MET A 424 7.35 19.94 24.70
C MET A 424 6.13 20.67 25.27
N VAL A 425 5.84 21.84 24.70
CA VAL A 425 4.55 22.53 24.87
C VAL A 425 3.59 21.97 23.81
N VAL A 426 2.43 21.50 24.27
CA VAL A 426 1.30 21.05 23.45
C VAL A 426 0.42 22.27 23.07
N ASP A 427 -0.24 22.15 21.92
CA ASP A 427 -1.26 23.03 21.32
C ASP A 427 -0.77 24.18 20.41
N GLU A 428 -0.56 23.86 19.13
CA GLU A 428 -1.01 24.71 18.01
C GLU A 428 -1.26 23.82 16.78
N ALA A 429 -2.37 24.06 16.07
CA ALA A 429 -2.69 23.35 14.84
C ALA A 429 -1.58 23.58 13.81
N TRP A 430 -0.95 22.49 13.37
CA TRP A 430 0.13 22.54 12.38
C TRP A 430 -0.36 23.18 11.07
N SER A 431 0.39 24.16 10.56
CA SER A 431 0.08 24.85 9.30
C SER A 431 1.31 24.90 8.40
N LEU A 432 1.06 24.96 7.08
CA LEU A 432 2.13 24.92 6.08
C LEU A 432 3.03 26.17 6.19
N PRO A 433 4.37 26.03 6.30
CA PRO A 433 5.25 27.18 6.43
C PRO A 433 5.29 28.04 5.14
N TYR A 434 5.21 29.37 5.30
CA TYR A 434 5.19 30.33 4.18
C TYR A 434 6.57 30.53 3.53
N ASP A 435 6.69 30.31 2.22
CA ASP A 435 7.93 30.48 1.45
C ASP A 435 8.07 31.88 0.83
N ALA A 436 8.53 32.84 1.62
CA ALA A 436 8.76 34.21 1.15
C ALA A 436 9.80 34.30 0.01
N ALA A 437 10.79 33.42 -0.01
CA ALA A 437 11.86 33.44 -1.02
C ALA A 437 11.33 32.99 -2.38
N PHE A 438 10.50 31.95 -2.40
CA PHE A 438 9.83 31.49 -3.61
C PHE A 438 8.87 32.56 -4.16
N HIS A 439 8.09 33.22 -3.32
CA HIS A 439 7.18 34.30 -3.74
C HIS A 439 7.92 35.48 -4.39
N ASN A 440 9.13 35.82 -3.93
CA ASN A 440 9.94 36.86 -4.56
C ASN A 440 10.45 36.44 -5.95
N LEU A 441 10.91 35.19 -6.12
CA LEU A 441 11.33 34.66 -7.42
C LEU A 441 10.18 34.62 -8.42
N VAL A 442 9.01 34.23 -7.94
CA VAL A 442 7.75 34.27 -8.67
C VAL A 442 7.42 35.68 -9.15
N LYS A 443 7.49 36.67 -8.25
CA LYS A 443 7.22 38.08 -8.59
C LYS A 443 8.19 38.58 -9.67
N GLU A 444 9.48 38.28 -9.51
CA GLU A 444 10.51 38.65 -10.49
C GLU A 444 10.26 38.02 -11.86
N ALA A 445 9.90 36.73 -11.91
CA ALA A 445 9.55 36.04 -13.15
C ALA A 445 8.32 36.67 -13.83
N VAL A 446 7.30 37.03 -13.05
CA VAL A 446 6.06 37.62 -13.58
C VAL A 446 6.26 39.04 -14.10
N GLU A 447 6.99 39.87 -13.36
CA GLU A 447 7.18 41.28 -13.72
C GLU A 447 8.20 41.47 -14.83
N SER A 448 9.24 40.63 -14.89
CA SER A 448 10.40 40.84 -15.77
C SER A 448 10.49 39.85 -16.94
N ILE A 449 9.90 38.66 -16.84
CA ILE A 449 10.14 37.56 -17.79
C ILE A 449 8.88 37.20 -18.60
N LEU A 450 7.72 37.07 -17.97
CA LEU A 450 6.45 36.77 -18.65
C LEU A 450 6.01 37.79 -19.73
N PRO A 451 6.31 39.10 -19.63
CA PRO A 451 5.95 40.07 -20.67
C PRO A 451 6.74 39.95 -21.98
N LEU A 452 7.75 39.07 -22.05
CA LEU A 452 8.57 38.89 -23.25
C LEU A 452 7.78 38.19 -24.36
N GLN A 453 7.62 38.85 -25.50
CA GLN A 453 6.87 38.31 -26.66
C GLN A 453 7.60 37.17 -27.40
N ASP A 454 8.90 37.00 -27.16
CA ASP A 454 9.72 35.98 -27.77
C ASP A 454 9.88 34.79 -26.80
N VAL A 455 9.29 33.66 -27.18
CA VAL A 455 9.24 32.42 -26.40
C VAL A 455 10.65 31.90 -26.05
N VAL A 456 11.61 32.03 -26.97
CA VAL A 456 12.99 31.56 -26.74
C VAL A 456 13.68 32.46 -25.73
N LYS A 457 13.49 33.78 -25.81
CA LYS A 457 14.04 34.72 -24.83
C LYS A 457 13.39 34.55 -23.46
N MET A 458 12.09 34.29 -23.41
CA MET A 458 11.36 34.01 -22.17
C MET A 458 11.92 32.77 -21.46
N TYR A 459 12.03 31.63 -22.16
CA TYR A 459 12.57 30.40 -21.57
C TYR A 459 14.04 30.52 -21.16
N THR A 460 14.85 31.25 -21.93
CA THR A 460 16.26 31.49 -21.62
C THR A 460 16.42 32.38 -20.39
N ALA A 461 15.64 33.45 -20.28
CA ALA A 461 15.64 34.34 -19.12
C ALA A 461 15.18 33.60 -17.85
N LEU A 462 14.15 32.75 -17.97
CA LEU A 462 13.68 31.95 -16.86
C LEU A 462 14.71 30.90 -16.41
N ALA A 463 15.39 30.26 -17.36
CA ALA A 463 16.44 29.28 -17.06
C ALA A 463 17.59 29.95 -16.31
N LYS A 464 17.92 31.19 -16.69
CA LYS A 464 18.92 32.01 -16.02
C LYS A 464 18.51 32.38 -14.59
N LEU A 465 17.27 32.84 -14.38
CA LEU A 465 16.74 33.14 -13.05
C LEU A 465 16.82 31.94 -12.10
N VAL A 466 16.40 30.76 -12.57
CA VAL A 466 16.49 29.51 -11.81
C VAL A 466 17.94 29.13 -11.52
N CYS A 467 18.82 29.29 -12.51
CA CYS A 467 20.23 29.02 -12.37
C CYS A 467 20.87 29.90 -11.29
N ASP A 468 20.58 31.20 -11.30
CA ASP A 468 21.11 32.16 -10.34
C ASP A 468 20.55 31.91 -8.93
N ALA A 469 19.26 31.60 -8.80
CA ALA A 469 18.61 31.30 -7.53
C ALA A 469 19.17 30.03 -6.84
N MET A 470 19.60 29.04 -7.61
CA MET A 470 20.02 27.72 -7.11
C MET A 470 21.53 27.47 -7.17
N GLY A 471 22.33 28.54 -7.08
CA GLY A 471 23.78 28.43 -6.88
C GLY A 471 24.62 28.63 -8.15
N GLY A 472 24.05 29.22 -9.20
CA GLY A 472 24.76 29.62 -10.42
C GLY A 472 25.04 28.47 -11.39
N GLN A 473 25.87 28.76 -12.40
CA GLN A 473 26.30 27.78 -13.40
C GLN A 473 27.17 26.70 -12.75
N VAL A 474 26.87 25.44 -13.04
CA VAL A 474 27.62 24.29 -12.53
C VAL A 474 28.21 23.54 -13.72
N GLU A 475 29.53 23.31 -13.69
CA GLU A 475 30.18 22.46 -14.68
C GLU A 475 29.75 21.00 -14.48
N PRO A 476 29.44 20.24 -15.54
CA PRO A 476 28.96 18.85 -15.43
C PRO A 476 29.87 17.97 -14.57
N ASP A 477 31.18 18.17 -14.69
CA ASP A 477 32.21 17.40 -13.98
C ASP A 477 32.35 17.79 -12.50
N LYS A 478 31.66 18.84 -12.03
CA LYS A 478 31.68 19.28 -10.63
C LYS A 478 30.35 19.05 -9.92
N LEU A 479 29.36 18.47 -10.60
CA LEU A 479 28.02 18.24 -10.05
C LEU A 479 28.04 17.36 -8.78
N HIS A 480 28.98 16.41 -8.70
CA HIS A 480 29.18 15.53 -7.55
C HIS A 480 29.79 16.24 -6.32
N ASN A 481 30.37 17.43 -6.49
CA ASN A 481 30.96 18.22 -5.41
C ASN A 481 29.93 19.13 -4.69
N TYR A 482 28.69 19.20 -5.20
CA TYR A 482 27.61 19.94 -4.55
C TYR A 482 26.83 19.00 -3.63
N LEU A 483 27.30 18.87 -2.38
CA LEU A 483 26.62 18.13 -1.31
C LEU A 483 25.31 18.86 -0.93
N TRP A 484 24.23 18.55 -1.64
CA TRP A 484 22.92 19.16 -1.48
C TRP A 484 22.10 18.53 -0.34
N GLU A 485 22.37 17.29 0.03
CA GLU A 485 21.68 16.56 1.10
C GLU A 485 21.85 17.22 2.48
N LEU A 486 23.04 17.76 2.78
CA LEU A 486 23.31 18.52 4.00
C LEU A 486 22.48 19.80 4.08
N HIS A 487 22.45 20.56 2.98
CA HIS A 487 21.65 21.78 2.88
C HIS A 487 20.14 21.50 3.04
N ILE A 488 19.64 20.38 2.51
CA ILE A 488 18.25 19.97 2.71
C ILE A 488 17.98 19.57 4.16
N SER A 489 18.93 18.89 4.80
CA SER A 489 18.82 18.48 6.20
C SER A 489 18.82 19.68 7.14
N GLU A 490 19.66 20.68 6.90
CA GLU A 490 19.66 21.98 7.60
C GLU A 490 18.30 22.68 7.46
N LEU A 491 17.74 22.74 6.24
CA LEU A 491 16.43 23.36 6.02
C LEU A 491 15.28 22.64 6.74
N LYS A 492 15.31 21.30 6.78
CA LYS A 492 14.31 20.50 7.53
C LYS A 492 14.43 20.73 9.03
N PHE A 493 15.66 20.84 9.52
CA PHE A 493 15.94 21.15 10.92
C PHE A 493 15.45 22.56 11.29
N GLU A 494 15.76 23.57 10.47
CA GLU A 494 15.26 24.94 10.65
C GLU A 494 13.72 25.03 10.59
N ALA A 495 13.08 24.22 9.75
CA ALA A 495 11.62 24.19 9.61
C ALA A 495 10.91 23.34 10.68
N GLY A 496 11.65 22.57 11.50
CA GLY A 496 11.08 21.61 12.45
C GLY A 496 10.14 20.58 11.80
N SER A 497 10.31 20.31 10.50
CA SER A 497 9.39 19.54 9.68
C SER A 497 10.12 18.92 8.49
N ASN A 498 9.58 17.82 7.95
CA ASN A 498 10.08 17.21 6.72
C ASN A 498 9.77 18.04 5.45
N ILE A 499 9.05 19.16 5.59
CA ILE A 499 8.76 20.10 4.50
C ILE A 499 9.97 20.97 4.19
N VAL A 500 10.37 20.99 2.93
CA VAL A 500 11.46 21.83 2.42
C VAL A 500 10.88 22.92 1.53
N LEU A 501 11.13 24.17 1.91
CA LEU A 501 10.71 25.35 1.15
C LEU A 501 11.61 25.52 -0.09
N ILE A 502 11.05 25.36 -1.28
CA ILE A 502 11.82 25.33 -2.54
C ILE A 502 12.60 26.63 -2.79
N GLY A 503 12.07 27.78 -2.37
CA GLY A 503 12.72 29.08 -2.49
C GLY A 503 13.92 29.26 -1.56
N LYS A 504 14.06 28.41 -0.54
CA LYS A 504 15.22 28.38 0.36
C LYS A 504 16.36 27.52 -0.17
N ILE A 505 16.14 26.72 -1.21
CA ILE A 505 17.16 25.83 -1.77
C ILE A 505 18.18 26.65 -2.57
N LYS A 506 19.34 26.95 -1.96
CA LYS A 506 20.44 27.66 -2.61
C LYS A 506 21.41 26.75 -3.35
N LYS A 507 21.43 25.45 -3.02
CA LYS A 507 22.29 24.43 -3.63
C LYS A 507 21.45 23.21 -3.98
N GLY A 508 20.99 23.14 -5.24
CA GLY A 508 20.12 22.06 -5.72
C GLY A 508 20.67 21.36 -6.96
N THR A 509 20.40 20.06 -7.08
CA THR A 509 20.67 19.27 -8.29
C THR A 509 19.80 19.70 -9.47
N TYR A 510 20.04 19.12 -10.65
CA TYR A 510 19.23 19.38 -11.84
C TYR A 510 17.73 19.14 -11.63
N PHE A 511 17.35 18.18 -10.78
CA PHE A 511 15.94 17.92 -10.45
C PHE A 511 15.27 19.11 -9.73
N HIS A 512 15.95 19.68 -8.74
CA HIS A 512 15.43 20.84 -7.99
C HIS A 512 15.33 22.07 -8.88
N ARG A 513 16.33 22.26 -9.76
CA ARG A 513 16.33 23.32 -10.78
C ARG A 513 15.18 23.15 -11.77
N ALA A 514 14.97 21.94 -12.27
CA ALA A 514 13.84 21.62 -13.14
C ALA A 514 12.49 21.84 -12.44
N LEU A 515 12.40 21.51 -11.14
CA LEU A 515 11.20 21.72 -10.34
C LEU A 515 10.90 23.21 -10.17
N LEU A 516 11.88 24.03 -9.76
CA LEU A 516 11.70 25.48 -9.64
C LEU A 516 11.38 26.10 -11.00
N TYR A 517 12.07 25.70 -12.07
CA TYR A 517 11.78 26.13 -13.43
C TYR A 517 10.34 25.85 -13.82
N LYS A 518 9.88 24.61 -13.61
CA LYS A 518 8.50 24.21 -13.88
C LYS A 518 7.51 25.03 -13.05
N SER A 519 7.77 25.24 -11.77
CA SER A 519 6.92 26.05 -10.89
C SER A 519 6.83 27.51 -11.35
N LEU A 520 7.93 28.11 -11.78
CA LEU A 520 7.94 29.49 -12.28
C LEU A 520 7.34 29.62 -13.70
N THR A 521 7.52 28.64 -14.59
CA THR A 521 6.86 28.64 -15.92
C THR A 521 5.35 28.54 -15.83
N ARG A 522 4.84 27.92 -14.76
CA ARG A 522 3.41 27.68 -14.53
C ARG A 522 2.77 28.73 -13.65
N TYR A 523 3.56 29.62 -13.05
CA TYR A 523 3.03 30.70 -12.25
C TYR A 523 2.50 31.81 -13.16
N ASP A 524 1.19 31.95 -13.15
CA ASP A 524 0.50 33.14 -13.62
C ASP A 524 -0.08 33.85 -12.38
N LYS A 525 -0.18 35.18 -12.38
CA LYS A 525 -0.95 35.93 -11.38
C LYS A 525 -2.42 35.45 -11.35
N SER A 526 -2.87 34.79 -12.42
CA SER A 526 -4.14 34.07 -12.49
C SER A 526 -4.19 32.74 -11.71
N THR A 527 -3.08 32.23 -11.19
CA THR A 527 -2.94 30.91 -10.53
C THR A 527 -2.60 30.97 -9.03
N ASP A 528 -2.74 32.14 -8.39
CA ASP A 528 -2.72 32.24 -6.94
C ASP A 528 -4.02 31.62 -6.35
N TRP A 529 -4.04 30.30 -6.29
CA TRP A 529 -5.21 29.55 -5.87
C TRP A 529 -5.54 29.73 -4.39
N GLN A 530 -4.56 30.10 -3.55
CA GLN A 530 -4.81 30.39 -2.13
C GLN A 530 -5.68 31.64 -1.94
N SER A 531 -5.55 32.65 -2.81
CA SER A 531 -6.39 33.85 -2.73
C SER A 531 -7.71 33.73 -3.50
N LYS A 532 -7.80 32.79 -4.47
CA LYS A 532 -8.97 32.61 -5.34
C LYS A 532 -9.95 31.54 -4.88
N LEU A 533 -9.46 30.51 -4.20
CA LEU A 533 -10.26 29.37 -3.75
C LEU A 533 -10.62 29.54 -2.29
N THR A 534 -11.76 28.98 -1.89
CA THR A 534 -12.05 28.76 -0.47
C THR A 534 -11.04 27.76 0.13
N PRO A 535 -10.83 27.77 1.46
CA PRO A 535 -9.90 26.84 2.11
C PRO A 535 -10.16 25.37 1.74
N GLU A 536 -11.44 24.96 1.72
CA GLU A 536 -11.85 23.60 1.37
C GLU A 536 -11.55 23.25 -0.09
N GLN A 537 -11.85 24.17 -1.02
CA GLN A 537 -11.51 24.00 -2.44
C GLN A 537 -10.00 23.90 -2.64
N TYR A 538 -9.21 24.65 -1.88
CA TYR A 538 -7.75 24.59 -1.94
C TYR A 538 -7.24 23.24 -1.45
N VAL A 539 -7.68 22.79 -0.27
CA VAL A 539 -7.29 21.48 0.30
C VAL A 539 -7.61 20.34 -0.69
N VAL A 540 -8.83 20.32 -1.24
CA VAL A 540 -9.21 19.26 -2.19
C VAL A 540 -8.45 19.37 -3.51
N THR A 541 -8.42 20.54 -4.15
CA THR A 541 -7.87 20.66 -5.51
C THR A 541 -6.34 20.77 -5.57
N ARG A 542 -5.67 21.17 -4.49
CA ARG A 542 -4.21 21.41 -4.44
C ARG A 542 -3.47 20.48 -3.49
N GLU A 543 -4.05 20.17 -2.34
CA GLU A 543 -3.46 19.26 -1.35
C GLU A 543 -3.97 17.82 -1.51
N LYS A 544 -4.80 17.56 -2.53
CA LYS A 544 -5.39 16.24 -2.83
C LYS A 544 -6.24 15.68 -1.69
N GLY A 545 -6.86 16.57 -0.93
CA GLY A 545 -7.89 16.17 0.03
C GLY A 545 -9.09 15.54 -0.70
N THR A 546 -9.89 14.77 0.05
CA THR A 546 -11.18 14.25 -0.42
C THR A 546 -12.28 14.87 0.43
N GLU A 547 -13.32 15.37 -0.24
CA GLU A 547 -14.52 15.89 0.42
C GLU A 547 -15.17 14.79 1.25
N VAL A 548 -15.79 15.13 2.38
CA VAL A 548 -16.52 14.15 3.20
C VAL A 548 -17.66 13.54 2.38
N PRO A 549 -17.88 12.21 2.42
CA PRO A 549 -18.99 11.62 1.69
C PRO A 549 -20.33 12.22 2.13
N PHE A 550 -21.24 12.38 1.18
CA PHE A 550 -22.59 12.93 1.36
C PHE A 550 -22.68 14.42 1.69
N SER A 551 -21.58 15.16 1.81
CA SER A 551 -21.62 16.61 2.10
C SER A 551 -21.71 17.49 0.86
N GLY A 552 -21.40 16.94 -0.31
CA GLY A 552 -21.17 17.74 -1.52
C GLY A 552 -22.42 18.29 -2.19
N ILE A 553 -22.36 19.57 -2.57
CA ILE A 553 -23.47 20.32 -3.16
C ILE A 553 -23.98 19.73 -4.49
N TYR A 554 -23.13 19.03 -5.24
CA TYR A 554 -23.48 18.47 -6.54
C TYR A 554 -23.85 16.99 -6.48
N LEU A 555 -23.84 16.36 -5.31
CA LEU A 555 -24.21 14.96 -5.14
C LEU A 555 -25.62 14.68 -5.69
N ASN A 556 -26.63 15.39 -5.16
CA ASN A 556 -28.04 15.23 -5.54
C ASN A 556 -28.50 16.28 -6.57
N HIS A 557 -27.57 16.83 -7.34
CA HIS A 557 -27.86 17.87 -8.33
C HIS A 557 -28.22 17.27 -9.70
N ASN A 558 -29.37 17.66 -10.24
CA ASN A 558 -29.99 17.06 -11.44
C ASN A 558 -30.32 18.09 -12.54
N GLU A 559 -29.84 19.34 -12.43
CA GLU A 559 -30.06 20.32 -13.50
C GLU A 559 -29.25 19.97 -14.76
N VAL A 560 -29.81 20.27 -15.93
CA VAL A 560 -29.18 20.01 -17.22
C VAL A 560 -28.14 21.09 -17.53
N GLY A 561 -26.89 20.68 -17.75
CA GLY A 561 -25.78 21.60 -17.95
C GLY A 561 -24.43 20.90 -17.92
N MET A 562 -23.39 21.66 -17.59
CA MET A 562 -22.00 21.22 -17.66
C MET A 562 -21.26 21.56 -16.37
N TYR A 563 -20.55 20.58 -15.82
CA TYR A 563 -19.67 20.74 -14.67
C TYR A 563 -18.27 21.13 -15.16
N HIS A 564 -17.80 22.26 -14.66
CA HIS A 564 -16.52 22.86 -15.00
C HIS A 564 -15.56 22.76 -13.81
N CYS A 565 -14.26 22.82 -14.10
CA CYS A 565 -13.24 22.89 -13.05
C CYS A 565 -13.39 24.18 -12.24
N VAL A 566 -13.46 24.09 -10.92
CA VAL A 566 -13.57 25.27 -10.04
C VAL A 566 -12.36 26.21 -10.17
N CYS A 567 -11.19 25.68 -10.56
CA CYS A 567 -9.97 26.47 -10.73
C CYS A 567 -9.96 27.22 -12.07
N CYS A 568 -9.98 26.50 -13.19
CA CYS A 568 -9.73 27.08 -14.52
C CYS A 568 -10.97 27.15 -15.42
N ASP A 569 -12.14 26.79 -14.90
CA ASP A 569 -13.42 26.87 -15.60
C ASP A 569 -13.47 26.07 -16.92
N SER A 570 -12.60 25.06 -17.06
CA SER A 570 -12.64 24.14 -18.21
C SER A 570 -13.79 23.14 -18.05
N PRO A 571 -14.51 22.79 -19.13
CA PRO A 571 -15.61 21.82 -19.05
C PRO A 571 -15.05 20.42 -18.81
N LEU A 572 -15.56 19.75 -17.77
CA LEU A 572 -15.06 18.45 -17.30
C LEU A 572 -16.09 17.33 -17.50
N PHE A 573 -17.34 17.54 -17.09
CA PHE A 573 -18.38 16.49 -17.10
C PHE A 573 -19.74 17.04 -17.51
N SER A 574 -20.48 16.28 -18.32
CA SER A 574 -21.86 16.62 -18.70
C SER A 574 -22.84 16.15 -17.62
N SER A 575 -23.94 16.88 -17.41
CA SER A 575 -25.05 16.40 -16.58
C SER A 575 -25.70 15.12 -17.13
N GLU A 576 -25.64 14.91 -18.45
CA GLU A 576 -26.14 13.69 -19.11
C GLU A 576 -25.33 12.46 -18.70
N ALA A 577 -24.04 12.65 -18.39
CA ALA A 577 -23.14 11.61 -17.93
C ALA A 577 -23.25 11.31 -16.43
N LYS A 578 -23.99 12.15 -15.69
CA LYS A 578 -24.11 12.06 -14.23
C LYS A 578 -25.13 10.99 -13.84
N TYR A 579 -24.79 10.18 -12.84
CA TYR A 579 -25.69 9.20 -12.26
C TYR A 579 -25.49 9.09 -10.75
N ASP A 580 -26.45 8.50 -10.07
CA ASP A 580 -26.34 8.20 -8.64
C ASP A 580 -25.64 6.84 -8.46
N SER A 581 -24.42 6.87 -7.94
CA SER A 581 -23.61 5.68 -7.64
C SER A 581 -23.80 5.17 -6.22
N GLY A 582 -24.48 5.92 -5.35
CA GLY A 582 -24.58 5.62 -3.91
C GLY A 582 -23.28 5.82 -3.12
N THR A 583 -22.20 6.31 -3.73
CA THR A 583 -20.89 6.42 -3.04
C THR A 583 -20.75 7.66 -2.16
N GLY A 584 -21.67 8.63 -2.27
CA GLY A 584 -21.62 9.88 -1.50
C GLY A 584 -20.90 11.03 -2.19
N TRP A 585 -20.44 10.87 -3.44
CA TRP A 585 -19.90 11.95 -4.27
C TRP A 585 -20.57 11.97 -5.66
N PRO A 586 -20.66 13.14 -6.34
CA PRO A 586 -21.18 13.18 -7.70
C PRO A 586 -20.36 12.27 -8.61
N SER A 587 -21.08 11.37 -9.29
CA SER A 587 -20.49 10.33 -10.11
C SER A 587 -20.89 10.48 -11.57
N PHE A 588 -19.93 10.25 -12.46
CA PHE A 588 -20.12 10.33 -13.91
C PHE A 588 -19.60 9.05 -14.56
N TYR A 589 -20.24 8.60 -15.65
CA TYR A 589 -19.77 7.40 -16.35
C TYR A 589 -18.73 7.72 -17.44
N GLU A 590 -18.59 9.00 -17.82
CA GLU A 590 -17.59 9.46 -18.78
C GLU A 590 -17.21 10.93 -18.56
N ALA A 591 -16.00 11.31 -18.96
CA ALA A 591 -15.56 12.70 -19.01
C ALA A 591 -16.06 13.39 -20.30
N HIS A 592 -16.30 14.69 -20.23
CA HIS A 592 -16.72 15.48 -21.40
C HIS A 592 -15.61 15.53 -22.46
N GLY A 593 -16.00 15.28 -23.72
CA GLY A 593 -15.06 15.18 -24.85
C GLY A 593 -14.52 13.78 -25.09
N THR A 594 -14.96 12.78 -24.31
CA THR A 594 -14.66 11.37 -24.58
C THR A 594 -15.46 10.88 -25.78
N TRP A 595 -14.83 10.13 -26.68
CA TRP A 595 -15.51 9.44 -27.78
C TRP A 595 -15.21 7.95 -27.72
N GLU A 596 -16.25 7.14 -27.48
CA GLU A 596 -16.16 5.69 -27.17
C GLU A 596 -15.29 5.42 -25.94
N LYS A 597 -13.97 5.34 -26.12
CA LYS A 597 -12.95 5.17 -25.07
C LYS A 597 -11.74 6.10 -25.22
N ASP A 598 -11.76 6.97 -26.22
CA ASP A 598 -10.69 7.94 -26.46
C ASP A 598 -10.94 9.22 -25.66
N GLU A 599 -10.05 9.49 -24.70
CA GLU A 599 -10.04 10.67 -23.84
C GLU A 599 -9.09 11.77 -24.35
N SER A 600 -8.53 11.65 -25.56
CA SER A 600 -7.58 12.61 -26.12
C SER A 600 -8.11 14.06 -26.14
N HIS A 601 -9.42 14.21 -26.35
CA HIS A 601 -10.14 15.49 -26.37
C HIS A 601 -10.76 15.87 -25.02
N ALA A 602 -10.66 15.01 -24.01
CA ALA A 602 -11.12 15.31 -22.67
C ALA A 602 -10.18 16.30 -21.96
N ASN A 603 -10.75 17.08 -21.04
CA ASN A 603 -10.01 18.03 -20.21
C ASN A 603 -9.55 17.43 -18.87
N ILE A 604 -9.49 16.10 -18.79
CA ILE A 604 -8.98 15.36 -17.64
C ILE A 604 -7.67 14.64 -17.99
N VAL A 605 -6.90 14.27 -16.96
CA VAL A 605 -5.76 13.36 -17.05
C VAL A 605 -5.87 12.35 -15.93
N ARG A 606 -5.65 11.08 -16.26
CA ARG A 606 -5.56 9.97 -15.32
C ARG A 606 -4.12 9.83 -14.82
N ARG A 607 -3.93 9.62 -13.52
CA ARG A 607 -2.63 9.33 -12.91
C ARG A 607 -2.76 8.15 -11.94
N PRO A 608 -1.81 7.19 -11.93
CA PRO A 608 -1.76 6.18 -10.87
C PRO A 608 -1.62 6.87 -9.52
N ASP A 609 -2.53 6.56 -8.60
CA ASP A 609 -2.44 7.04 -7.22
C ASP A 609 -1.68 6.00 -6.38
N ASN A 610 -0.42 6.30 -6.07
CA ASN A 610 0.44 5.42 -5.27
C ASN A 610 0.42 5.78 -3.77
N SER A 611 -0.54 6.60 -3.34
CA SER A 611 -0.74 6.86 -1.91
C SER A 611 -1.19 5.59 -1.18
N LEU A 612 -0.76 5.43 0.08
CA LEU A 612 -1.08 4.26 0.91
C LEU A 612 -2.61 4.06 0.99
N GLY A 613 -3.11 2.97 0.39
CA GLY A 613 -4.51 2.55 0.50
C GLY A 613 -5.45 2.93 -0.65
N SER A 614 -4.98 3.57 -1.73
CA SER A 614 -5.81 3.86 -2.92
C SER A 614 -5.60 2.81 -4.02
N THR A 615 -6.68 2.12 -4.45
CA THR A 615 -6.69 1.30 -5.69
C THR A 615 -7.28 2.06 -6.87
N GLY A 616 -7.62 3.35 -6.68
CA GLY A 616 -8.26 4.19 -7.70
C GLY A 616 -7.24 4.93 -8.56
N THR A 617 -7.61 5.23 -9.80
CA THR A 617 -6.80 6.10 -10.66
C THR A 617 -7.18 7.55 -10.37
N GLU A 618 -6.24 8.38 -9.93
CA GLU A 618 -6.45 9.82 -9.69
C GLU A 618 -6.87 10.50 -10.99
N VAL A 619 -7.91 11.33 -10.91
CA VAL A 619 -8.38 12.17 -12.01
C VAL A 619 -8.08 13.62 -11.68
N ILE A 620 -7.31 14.27 -12.55
CA ILE A 620 -6.94 15.68 -12.41
C ILE A 620 -7.37 16.48 -13.64
N CYS A 621 -7.52 17.79 -13.48
CA CYS A 621 -7.77 18.69 -14.61
C CYS A 621 -6.51 18.85 -15.48
N LYS A 622 -6.66 18.66 -16.79
CA LYS A 622 -5.58 18.73 -17.79
C LYS A 622 -4.94 20.12 -17.89
N HIS A 623 -5.70 21.18 -17.61
CA HIS A 623 -5.27 22.57 -17.80
C HIS A 623 -4.61 23.17 -16.57
N CYS A 624 -5.04 22.78 -15.35
CA CYS A 624 -4.58 23.41 -14.12
C CYS A 624 -4.08 22.44 -13.05
N ASP A 625 -3.99 21.14 -13.35
CA ASP A 625 -3.57 20.08 -12.42
C ASP A 625 -4.41 20.01 -11.12
N ALA A 626 -5.62 20.58 -11.10
CA ALA A 626 -6.52 20.48 -9.95
C ALA A 626 -6.91 19.02 -9.73
N HIS A 627 -6.73 18.50 -8.52
CA HIS A 627 -7.29 17.21 -8.12
C HIS A 627 -8.82 17.28 -8.16
N LEU A 628 -9.43 16.36 -8.89
CA LEU A 628 -10.89 16.30 -9.06
C LEU A 628 -11.48 15.15 -8.23
N GLY A 629 -10.82 14.01 -8.21
CA GLY A 629 -11.26 12.80 -7.51
C GLY A 629 -10.60 11.58 -8.12
N HIS A 630 -11.34 10.47 -8.24
CA HIS A 630 -10.81 9.20 -8.72
C HIS A 630 -11.76 8.54 -9.72
N VAL A 631 -11.19 7.71 -10.60
CA VAL A 631 -11.94 6.83 -11.51
C VAL A 631 -11.72 5.37 -11.13
N PHE A 632 -12.81 4.60 -11.19
CA PHE A 632 -12.87 3.18 -10.86
C PHE A 632 -13.53 2.40 -12.00
N ASP A 633 -13.21 1.10 -12.11
CA ASP A 633 -13.73 0.19 -13.15
C ASP A 633 -15.06 -0.49 -12.75
N ASP A 634 -15.85 0.13 -11.87
CA ASP A 634 -17.11 -0.39 -11.33
C ASP A 634 -18.34 0.46 -11.71
N GLY A 635 -18.24 1.22 -12.81
CA GLY A 635 -19.32 2.08 -13.29
C GLY A 635 -20.35 1.36 -14.19
N PRO A 636 -21.42 2.06 -14.58
CA PRO A 636 -22.47 1.52 -15.43
C PRO A 636 -21.99 1.35 -16.88
N ASP A 637 -22.68 0.48 -17.62
CA ASP A 637 -22.54 0.39 -19.08
C ASP A 637 -22.92 1.72 -19.76
N PRO A 638 -22.30 2.07 -20.91
CA PRO A 638 -21.41 1.24 -21.74
C PRO A 638 -19.91 1.37 -21.42
N THR A 639 -19.51 2.34 -20.59
CA THR A 639 -18.09 2.61 -20.32
C THR A 639 -17.51 1.69 -19.25
N GLY A 640 -18.34 1.25 -18.29
CA GLY A 640 -17.89 0.52 -17.10
C GLY A 640 -17.06 1.38 -16.14
N GLN A 641 -17.01 2.70 -16.37
CA GLN A 641 -16.16 3.62 -15.60
C GLN A 641 -17.00 4.43 -14.63
N ARG A 642 -16.51 4.61 -13.41
CA ARG A 642 -17.11 5.51 -12.42
C ARG A 642 -16.13 6.59 -12.04
N PHE A 643 -16.34 7.78 -12.58
CA PHE A 643 -15.67 9.01 -12.16
C PHE A 643 -16.33 9.52 -10.88
N CYS A 644 -15.72 9.27 -9.74
CA CYS A 644 -16.15 9.72 -8.42
C CYS A 644 -15.44 11.04 -8.12
N ILE A 645 -16.15 12.16 -8.24
CA ILE A 645 -15.55 13.51 -8.27
C ILE A 645 -16.00 14.31 -7.05
N ASN A 646 -15.11 15.10 -6.47
CA ASN A 646 -15.43 16.00 -5.38
C ASN A 646 -16.32 17.16 -5.87
N SER A 647 -17.43 17.45 -5.17
CA SER A 647 -18.32 18.56 -5.54
C SER A 647 -17.60 19.90 -5.45
N VAL A 648 -16.77 20.07 -4.43
CA VAL A 648 -15.97 21.28 -4.22
C VAL A 648 -14.96 21.54 -5.34
N ALA A 649 -14.57 20.53 -6.10
CA ALA A 649 -13.69 20.69 -7.26
C ALA A 649 -14.42 21.18 -8.53
N LEU A 650 -15.75 21.26 -8.49
CA LEU A 650 -16.62 21.55 -9.63
C LEU A 650 -17.35 22.90 -9.49
N ASN A 651 -17.71 23.48 -10.63
CA ASN A 651 -18.67 24.57 -10.76
C ASN A 651 -19.69 24.24 -11.86
N PHE A 652 -20.98 24.38 -11.61
CA PHE A 652 -22.02 24.00 -12.57
C PHE A 652 -22.45 25.20 -13.43
N LYS A 653 -22.57 25.00 -14.74
CA LYS A 653 -23.19 25.95 -15.67
C LYS A 653 -24.44 25.32 -16.29
N PRO A 654 -25.63 25.88 -16.05
CA PRO A 654 -26.86 25.38 -16.67
C PRO A 654 -26.80 25.60 -18.19
N ARG A 655 -27.43 24.68 -18.94
CA ARG A 655 -27.57 24.83 -20.39
C ARG A 655 -28.51 26.00 -20.68
N GLU A 656 -28.05 27.01 -21.43
CA GLU A 656 -28.91 28.10 -21.88
C GLU A 656 -30.09 27.54 -22.70
N LYS A 657 -31.29 28.06 -22.43
CA LYS A 657 -32.56 27.58 -22.99
C LYS A 657 -32.77 27.97 -24.44
#